data_AF-A0A4Y3WK37-F1
#
_entry.id   AF-A0A4Y3WK37-F1
#
_cell.length_a   1.000
_cell.length_b   1.000
_cell.length_c   1.000
_cell.angle_alpha   90.00
_cell.angle_beta   90.00
_cell.angle_gamma   90.00
#
_symmetry.space_group_name_H-M   'P 1'
#
loop_
_entity.id
_entity.type
_entity.pdbx_description
1 polymer ?
#
loop_
_entity_poly.entity_id
_entity_poly.type
_entity_poly.pdbx_seq_one_letter_code
_entity_poly.pdbx_strand_id
1 'polypeptide(L)'
;MTRTRTSSRLAVAVATAASVAVAVMAVHGTAGADVPRLLDTAAAPCEPFDTAAEPLVGSAVRARSGTVPSAAPAGLDCVPADDGPTAPARPYFDAADWLWNPVPQDPELDPQSAAMVEQLARGDHIANTGDFAVTLRGVDGITEDTPRFPVSFAQEGSWGPDPFAGETVPIPENTPIAPGSDGHLAVADPISNMVYNLWMAEDGGNTWNAGWGAMTPLDGDGREENGSSTGAGLARYAAVVRAEEIAAGEIPHALFFSTNMAAPDEVRYPATKTDGSNMDGVDTPIPEGARVQLDPSLDLDSLDMTEGERTVARALQTHGAYVGDNGGARMAFLFEYVPDSSVYEDAGLSGDYAPMDGIPWDRLQVLADWNGGQDPDAAPPAAPADDPTADDEPVGDRVARDEPAADAPERGGPAADQPQRDRPAGDRPAADEPADDRPTDVPPMGDRPDRPADDPPSDDPGGDRPGTGTTARSPSGDSPTGTAGPRGPAAGEEPADTGVTLLRDIGEPAEGAAGGSTITVGEGGDHSSIQDAVDAAQPGDTVEIAEGTYEGFSVDGGGTAEGWLTIRAAEGAEVVVEGGGGSDQGLVDINGASYLRMIGLTVRGSGSHGVYGAGTDHVVLRDCRVTGSSDGGIVVLDSTDLLVQGCEVDGNNARGTDASNEAISIVNTDGFEIVDNDVRDNGEEGIDAKYEARNGVIHLNRVEGNRGPNIYVDSARDIEVLENVVTGATETSKSGIGLAVENFSETRRLDNVTIRDNVIEDNAGAGVDFWIEGTGSISGVTIEGNRFSGNGRGAITFNADSFSGENSIIDNLFADGDEPPGERSSFRLTGNSLTEAVGEVLGG
;
A
#
# COMPACT_ATOMS: atom_id res chain seq x y z
N MET A 1 -30.50 -15.79 49.79
CA MET A 1 -30.43 -17.25 49.53
C MET A 1 -31.09 -17.54 48.20
N THR A 2 -30.29 -17.52 47.15
CA THR A 2 -30.74 -17.58 45.74
C THR A 2 -31.03 -19.04 45.35
N ARG A 3 -32.09 -19.27 44.57
CA ARG A 3 -32.57 -20.63 44.23
C ARG A 3 -31.83 -21.23 43.04
N THR A 4 -31.47 -22.50 43.18
CA THR A 4 -30.96 -23.38 42.11
C THR A 4 -32.10 -24.09 41.37
N ARG A 5 -31.96 -24.20 40.02
CA ARG A 5 -32.28 -25.34 39.10
C ARG A 5 -33.69 -25.99 39.20
N THR A 6 -34.34 -26.52 38.15
CA THR A 6 -33.83 -27.27 36.97
C THR A 6 -34.94 -27.49 35.91
N SER A 7 -34.55 -27.79 34.66
CA SER A 7 -35.20 -28.75 33.71
C SER A 7 -36.47 -28.42 32.88
N SER A 8 -36.23 -28.29 31.56
CA SER A 8 -36.74 -29.18 30.47
C SER A 8 -38.12 -29.00 29.78
N ARG A 9 -38.03 -28.90 28.43
CA ARG A 9 -39.01 -29.29 27.37
C ARG A 9 -40.33 -28.50 27.21
N LEU A 10 -40.58 -27.94 26.01
CA LEU A 10 -41.49 -28.50 24.98
C LEU A 10 -41.45 -27.68 23.68
N ALA A 11 -41.84 -28.27 22.54
CA ALA A 11 -42.06 -27.58 21.26
C ALA A 11 -43.56 -27.46 20.95
N VAL A 12 -44.00 -26.33 20.39
CA VAL A 12 -45.30 -26.11 19.72
C VAL A 12 -45.11 -25.07 18.60
N ALA A 13 -45.78 -25.25 17.46
CA ALA A 13 -45.76 -24.37 16.29
C ALA A 13 -47.11 -23.66 16.04
N VAL A 14 -47.14 -22.70 15.08
CA VAL A 14 -48.27 -22.07 14.31
C VAL A 14 -47.84 -20.61 14.02
N ALA A 15 -47.48 -20.19 12.79
CA ALA A 15 -48.31 -19.87 11.60
C ALA A 15 -49.24 -18.65 11.82
N THR A 16 -49.59 -17.74 10.89
CA THR A 16 -49.43 -17.55 9.42
C THR A 16 -49.74 -16.06 9.13
N ALA A 17 -49.55 -15.38 7.97
CA ALA A 17 -49.09 -15.68 6.60
C ALA A 17 -48.50 -14.36 6.00
N ALA A 18 -48.01 -14.26 4.76
CA ALA A 18 -48.76 -13.87 3.53
C ALA A 18 -47.79 -13.01 2.64
N SER A 19 -47.87 -12.83 1.31
CA SER A 19 -48.72 -13.32 0.20
C SER A 19 -47.90 -13.45 -1.11
N VAL A 20 -48.37 -14.23 -2.09
CA VAL A 20 -47.94 -14.18 -3.51
C VAL A 20 -49.18 -14.27 -4.40
N ALA A 21 -49.21 -13.56 -5.54
CA ALA A 21 -50.28 -13.64 -6.53
C ALA A 21 -49.73 -14.06 -7.90
N VAL A 22 -50.30 -15.14 -8.46
CA VAL A 22 -50.01 -15.63 -9.82
C VAL A 22 -51.29 -15.52 -10.66
N ALA A 23 -51.16 -15.01 -11.88
CA ALA A 23 -52.21 -15.09 -12.90
C ALA A 23 -51.86 -16.18 -13.93
N VAL A 24 -52.81 -17.08 -14.22
CA VAL A 24 -52.64 -18.20 -15.15
C VAL A 24 -53.51 -18.00 -16.38
N MET A 25 -52.94 -18.20 -17.58
CA MET A 25 -53.67 -18.75 -18.71
C MET A 25 -52.80 -19.73 -19.50
N ALA A 26 -53.38 -20.84 -19.91
CA ALA A 26 -52.73 -21.90 -20.68
C ALA A 26 -53.63 -22.31 -21.86
N VAL A 27 -53.03 -22.62 -23.02
CA VAL A 27 -53.65 -23.40 -24.10
C VAL A 27 -52.60 -24.33 -24.72
N HIS A 28 -53.02 -25.54 -25.10
CA HIS A 28 -52.19 -26.64 -25.62
C HIS A 28 -51.78 -26.45 -27.10
N GLY A 29 -50.74 -27.16 -27.57
CA GLY A 29 -50.45 -27.31 -29.00
C GLY A 29 -49.26 -28.23 -29.33
N THR A 30 -49.53 -29.53 -29.51
CA THR A 30 -48.55 -30.61 -29.77
C THR A 30 -47.83 -30.57 -31.12
N ALA A 31 -46.53 -30.95 -31.10
CA ALA A 31 -45.81 -31.84 -32.04
C ALA A 31 -45.60 -31.47 -33.52
N GLY A 32 -44.45 -31.87 -34.08
CA GLY A 32 -44.27 -32.08 -35.52
C GLY A 32 -42.87 -31.84 -36.07
N ALA A 33 -42.13 -32.91 -36.30
CA ALA A 33 -40.74 -32.97 -36.79
C ALA A 33 -40.53 -32.56 -38.27
N ASP A 34 -39.25 -32.70 -38.67
CA ASP A 34 -38.72 -32.93 -40.03
C ASP A 34 -38.24 -31.74 -40.89
N VAL A 35 -36.90 -31.63 -40.97
CA VAL A 35 -36.12 -31.02 -42.07
C VAL A 35 -36.23 -31.92 -43.32
N PRO A 36 -36.10 -31.39 -44.56
CA PRO A 36 -34.79 -31.50 -45.22
C PRO A 36 -34.37 -30.35 -46.16
N ARG A 37 -33.05 -30.29 -46.38
CA ARG A 37 -32.28 -29.43 -47.31
C ARG A 37 -32.82 -29.37 -48.76
N LEU A 38 -32.60 -28.26 -49.48
CA LEU A 38 -31.75 -28.22 -50.70
C LEU A 38 -31.47 -26.81 -51.30
N LEU A 39 -30.17 -26.52 -51.50
CA LEU A 39 -29.48 -25.86 -52.65
C LEU A 39 -29.87 -24.47 -53.25
N ASP A 40 -28.85 -23.61 -53.26
CA ASP A 40 -28.23 -22.85 -54.39
C ASP A 40 -28.68 -21.45 -54.90
N THR A 41 -27.67 -20.57 -54.88
CA THR A 41 -27.27 -19.51 -55.86
C THR A 41 -28.15 -18.27 -56.16
N ALA A 42 -27.65 -17.14 -55.66
CA ALA A 42 -27.23 -15.92 -56.39
C ALA A 42 -28.12 -15.28 -57.50
N ALA A 43 -28.47 -13.99 -57.31
CA ALA A 43 -28.27 -12.91 -58.30
C ALA A 43 -28.60 -11.51 -57.72
N ALA A 44 -27.74 -10.51 -57.97
CA ALA A 44 -28.10 -9.08 -57.86
C ALA A 44 -28.87 -8.60 -59.13
N PRO A 45 -29.53 -7.42 -59.13
CA PRO A 45 -28.86 -6.24 -59.72
C PRO A 45 -29.30 -4.81 -59.28
N CYS A 46 -28.36 -3.86 -59.40
CA CYS A 46 -28.47 -2.43 -59.84
C CYS A 46 -29.45 -1.42 -59.17
N GLU A 47 -28.91 -0.39 -58.50
CA GLU A 47 -28.69 1.03 -58.97
C GLU A 47 -29.83 1.82 -59.69
N PRO A 48 -29.84 3.20 -59.76
CA PRO A 48 -28.93 4.25 -59.19
C PRO A 48 -29.61 5.56 -58.65
N PHE A 49 -28.79 6.62 -58.45
CA PHE A 49 -28.99 8.11 -58.53
C PHE A 49 -28.81 8.91 -57.21
N ASP A 50 -28.16 10.10 -57.12
CA ASP A 50 -27.19 10.85 -57.95
C ASP A 50 -26.71 12.14 -57.23
N THR A 51 -25.62 12.79 -57.71
CA THR A 51 -25.13 14.19 -57.46
C THR A 51 -24.54 14.54 -56.07
N ALA A 52 -23.63 15.53 -55.86
CA ALA A 52 -22.58 16.24 -56.64
C ALA A 52 -21.96 17.36 -55.74
N ALA A 53 -20.74 17.92 -55.87
CA ALA A 53 -19.46 17.57 -56.51
C ALA A 53 -18.34 18.57 -56.04
N GLU A 54 -17.05 18.32 -56.33
CA GLU A 54 -15.88 19.13 -55.92
C GLU A 54 -15.63 20.42 -56.76
N PRO A 55 -14.53 21.21 -56.53
CA PRO A 55 -13.30 20.97 -57.33
C PRO A 55 -11.88 21.37 -56.80
N LEU A 56 -10.90 20.47 -57.00
CA LEU A 56 -9.50 20.67 -57.54
C LEU A 56 -8.44 21.47 -56.74
N VAL A 57 -7.10 21.35 -56.91
CA VAL A 57 -6.17 20.84 -57.97
C VAL A 57 -4.87 20.29 -57.27
N GLY A 58 -4.03 19.35 -57.75
CA GLY A 58 -4.06 18.41 -58.90
C GLY A 58 -2.72 18.28 -59.71
N SER A 59 -2.30 17.04 -60.05
CA SER A 59 -1.28 16.61 -61.08
C SER A 59 0.22 16.39 -60.70
N ALA A 60 1.01 15.48 -61.32
CA ALA A 60 0.78 14.25 -62.13
C ALA A 60 2.12 13.58 -62.62
N VAL A 61 2.03 12.43 -63.34
CA VAL A 61 3.01 11.85 -64.34
C VAL A 61 4.14 10.94 -63.74
N ARG A 62 4.49 9.72 -64.21
CA ARG A 62 4.27 8.93 -65.47
C ARG A 62 4.39 7.39 -65.26
N ALA A 63 3.95 6.59 -66.24
CA ALA A 63 4.22 5.14 -66.36
C ALA A 63 4.63 4.72 -67.81
N ARG A 64 5.11 3.46 -68.01
CA ARG A 64 5.22 2.59 -69.25
C ARG A 64 6.57 1.83 -69.37
N SER A 65 6.74 0.64 -69.98
CA SER A 65 5.85 -0.34 -70.68
C SER A 65 6.56 -1.70 -71.03
N GLY A 66 5.78 -2.78 -71.27
CA GLY A 66 6.09 -3.92 -72.19
C GLY A 66 6.61 -5.24 -71.57
N THR A 67 6.38 -6.47 -72.10
CA THR A 67 5.58 -6.94 -73.28
C THR A 67 5.26 -8.47 -73.23
N VAL A 68 4.28 -8.93 -74.04
CA VAL A 68 3.61 -10.27 -74.19
C VAL A 68 4.32 -11.23 -75.20
N PRO A 69 3.80 -12.43 -75.63
CA PRO A 69 3.02 -13.55 -75.00
C PRO A 69 3.50 -15.01 -75.41
N SER A 70 2.85 -16.10 -74.93
CA SER A 70 2.24 -17.20 -75.76
C SER A 70 2.15 -18.63 -75.14
N ALA A 71 0.95 -19.24 -75.24
CA ALA A 71 0.59 -20.67 -75.33
C ALA A 71 0.85 -21.69 -74.16
N ALA A 72 -0.26 -22.28 -73.68
CA ALA A 72 -0.37 -23.57 -72.99
C ALA A 72 -0.71 -24.70 -74.02
N PRO A 73 -0.88 -26.01 -73.68
CA PRO A 73 -0.95 -26.63 -72.33
C PRO A 73 -0.22 -27.99 -72.15
N ALA A 74 -0.08 -28.44 -70.88
CA ALA A 74 -0.38 -29.80 -70.37
C ALA A 74 0.39 -30.12 -69.06
N GLY A 75 -0.25 -30.86 -68.15
CA GLY A 75 0.38 -31.48 -66.97
C GLY A 75 -0.18 -30.94 -65.65
N LEU A 76 -0.82 -31.81 -64.86
CA LEU A 76 -0.94 -31.58 -63.42
C LEU A 76 0.39 -31.96 -62.78
N ASP A 77 0.97 -31.04 -62.02
CA ASP A 77 1.76 -31.37 -60.83
C ASP A 77 1.15 -30.59 -59.67
N CYS A 78 1.02 -31.23 -58.52
CA CYS A 78 0.44 -30.61 -57.33
C CYS A 78 1.42 -29.56 -56.80
N VAL A 79 1.03 -28.28 -56.87
CA VAL A 79 1.64 -27.27 -56.02
C VAL A 79 1.22 -27.61 -54.58
N PRO A 80 2.15 -27.66 -53.60
CA PRO A 80 1.76 -27.79 -52.20
C PRO A 80 0.82 -26.64 -51.83
N ALA A 81 -0.02 -26.85 -50.81
CA ALA A 81 -0.79 -25.74 -50.26
C ALA A 81 0.18 -24.64 -49.80
N ASP A 82 -0.19 -23.37 -49.99
CA ASP A 82 0.41 -22.33 -49.17
C ASP A 82 0.16 -22.71 -47.71
N ASP A 83 1.23 -22.86 -46.94
CA ASP A 83 1.14 -22.96 -45.50
C ASP A 83 0.40 -21.71 -44.99
N GLY A 84 -0.46 -21.89 -43.98
CA GLY A 84 -1.35 -20.85 -43.48
C GLY A 84 -0.60 -19.62 -42.93
N PRO A 85 -1.32 -18.60 -42.43
CA PRO A 85 -0.66 -17.53 -41.70
C PRO A 85 0.19 -18.16 -40.59
N THR A 86 1.50 -17.94 -40.66
CA THR A 86 2.41 -18.32 -39.58
C THR A 86 1.89 -17.69 -38.30
N ALA A 87 1.71 -18.52 -37.26
CA ALA A 87 1.34 -18.02 -35.94
C ALA A 87 2.30 -16.89 -35.53
N PRO A 88 1.82 -15.85 -34.83
CA PRO A 88 2.69 -14.79 -34.35
C PRO A 88 3.85 -15.41 -33.57
N ALA A 89 5.07 -14.94 -33.83
CA ALA A 89 6.25 -15.46 -33.15
C ALA A 89 6.11 -15.18 -31.66
N ARG A 90 6.18 -16.22 -30.83
CA ARG A 90 6.19 -16.12 -29.37
C ARG A 90 7.63 -15.78 -28.94
N PRO A 91 7.94 -14.55 -28.47
CA PRO A 91 9.30 -14.12 -28.17
C PRO A 91 9.93 -14.80 -26.94
N TYR A 92 9.11 -15.36 -26.06
CA TYR A 92 9.48 -16.10 -24.86
C TYR A 92 8.35 -17.06 -24.47
N PHE A 93 8.70 -18.12 -23.74
CA PHE A 93 7.81 -19.18 -23.32
C PHE A 93 6.91 -19.65 -24.46
N ASP A 94 7.50 -20.11 -25.57
CA ASP A 94 6.73 -20.46 -26.77
C ASP A 94 5.86 -21.72 -26.56
N ALA A 95 6.11 -22.52 -25.52
CA ALA A 95 5.21 -23.58 -25.07
C ALA A 95 4.08 -23.10 -24.12
N ALA A 96 4.05 -21.83 -23.69
CA ALA A 96 3.02 -21.27 -22.83
C ALA A 96 1.72 -20.94 -23.60
N ASP A 97 0.97 -21.97 -24.01
CA ASP A 97 -0.34 -21.80 -24.65
C ASP A 97 -1.33 -21.01 -23.78
N TRP A 98 -1.20 -21.06 -22.45
CA TRP A 98 -2.01 -20.26 -21.53
C TRP A 98 -1.77 -18.74 -21.66
N LEU A 99 -0.54 -18.34 -21.97
CA LEU A 99 -0.14 -16.95 -22.12
C LEU A 99 -0.55 -16.39 -23.48
N TRP A 100 -0.25 -17.14 -24.55
CA TRP A 100 -0.33 -16.62 -25.92
C TRP A 100 -1.68 -16.90 -26.61
N ASN A 101 -2.44 -17.94 -26.23
CA ASN A 101 -3.69 -18.24 -26.93
C ASN A 101 -4.82 -17.31 -26.46
N PRO A 102 -5.57 -16.69 -27.39
CA PRO A 102 -6.73 -15.89 -27.05
C PRO A 102 -7.83 -16.74 -26.41
N VAL A 103 -8.72 -16.10 -25.68
CA VAL A 103 -9.93 -16.76 -25.14
C VAL A 103 -10.87 -17.09 -26.31
N PRO A 104 -11.48 -18.28 -26.39
CA PRO A 104 -12.47 -18.62 -27.39
C PRO A 104 -13.70 -17.72 -27.32
N GLN A 105 -14.50 -17.66 -28.40
CA GLN A 105 -15.69 -16.79 -28.44
C GLN A 105 -16.77 -17.16 -27.42
N ASP A 106 -16.92 -18.45 -27.11
CA ASP A 106 -17.93 -18.99 -26.19
C ASP A 106 -17.25 -19.86 -25.11
N PRO A 107 -16.51 -19.28 -24.15
CA PRO A 107 -15.83 -20.05 -23.11
C PRO A 107 -16.83 -20.53 -22.05
N GLU A 108 -16.53 -21.67 -21.39
CA GLU A 108 -17.32 -22.10 -20.23
C GLU A 108 -17.00 -21.21 -19.02
N LEU A 109 -18.02 -20.54 -18.47
CA LEU A 109 -17.87 -19.65 -17.33
C LEU A 109 -18.02 -20.41 -16.00
N ASP A 110 -17.30 -19.95 -14.99
CA ASP A 110 -17.41 -20.50 -13.64
C ASP A 110 -18.85 -20.32 -13.11
N PRO A 111 -19.46 -21.34 -12.47
CA PRO A 111 -20.79 -21.22 -11.84
C PRO A 111 -20.91 -20.08 -10.80
N GLN A 112 -19.80 -19.68 -10.19
CA GLN A 112 -19.63 -18.56 -9.26
C GLN A 112 -19.05 -17.31 -9.92
N SER A 113 -18.83 -17.28 -11.25
CA SER A 113 -18.28 -16.12 -11.96
C SER A 113 -19.00 -14.82 -11.61
N ALA A 114 -20.33 -14.81 -11.51
CA ALA A 114 -21.07 -13.59 -11.16
C ALA A 114 -20.77 -13.10 -9.74
N ALA A 115 -20.54 -14.00 -8.78
CA ALA A 115 -20.20 -13.66 -7.40
C ALA A 115 -18.74 -13.20 -7.28
N MET A 116 -17.81 -13.84 -8.01
CA MET A 116 -16.41 -13.40 -8.09
C MET A 116 -16.30 -12.01 -8.73
N VAL A 117 -17.01 -11.77 -9.84
CA VAL A 117 -17.05 -10.47 -10.54
C VAL A 117 -17.69 -9.39 -9.66
N GLU A 118 -18.73 -9.72 -8.88
CA GLU A 118 -19.33 -8.77 -7.94
C GLU A 118 -18.33 -8.24 -6.89
N GLN A 119 -17.34 -9.05 -6.49
CA GLN A 119 -16.25 -8.60 -5.60
C GLN A 119 -15.11 -7.94 -6.38
N LEU A 120 -14.67 -8.55 -7.50
CA LEU A 120 -13.61 -8.02 -8.36
C LEU A 120 -13.93 -6.65 -8.93
N ALA A 121 -15.20 -6.26 -9.07
CA ALA A 121 -15.59 -4.93 -9.56
C ALA A 121 -15.56 -3.82 -8.47
N ARG A 122 -15.03 -4.09 -7.27
CA ARG A 122 -15.03 -3.15 -6.12
C ARG A 122 -13.62 -2.84 -5.64
N GLY A 123 -13.35 -1.60 -5.25
CA GLY A 123 -12.00 -1.18 -4.85
C GLY A 123 -11.10 -1.01 -6.07
N ASP A 124 -9.79 -0.99 -5.87
CA ASP A 124 -8.87 -0.39 -6.84
C ASP A 124 -8.46 -1.31 -8.00
N HIS A 125 -8.50 -0.75 -9.21
CA HIS A 125 -8.06 -1.36 -10.47
C HIS A 125 -6.91 -0.55 -11.05
N ILE A 126 -5.69 -1.00 -10.80
CA ILE A 126 -4.47 -0.20 -11.01
C ILE A 126 -3.51 -0.87 -11.98
N ALA A 127 -2.77 -0.03 -12.71
CA ALA A 127 -1.60 -0.39 -13.49
C ALA A 127 -0.35 -0.05 -12.67
N ASN A 128 0.33 -1.07 -12.15
CA ASN A 128 1.58 -0.92 -11.42
C ASN A 128 2.70 -0.59 -12.40
N THR A 129 2.98 0.71 -12.56
CA THR A 129 3.91 1.28 -13.54
C THR A 129 5.18 1.86 -12.92
N GLY A 130 5.19 2.05 -11.60
CA GLY A 130 6.36 2.47 -10.80
C GLY A 130 6.78 1.46 -9.74
N ASP A 131 6.56 1.76 -8.45
CA ASP A 131 6.96 0.99 -7.27
C ASP A 131 6.88 -0.54 -7.40
N PHE A 132 5.73 -1.05 -7.81
CA PHE A 132 5.45 -2.48 -7.94
C PHE A 132 5.40 -2.94 -9.41
N ALA A 133 6.02 -2.18 -10.30
CA ALA A 133 6.32 -2.61 -11.67
C ALA A 133 7.48 -3.62 -11.68
N VAL A 134 7.60 -4.35 -12.79
CA VAL A 134 8.58 -5.44 -12.92
C VAL A 134 9.74 -4.99 -13.77
N THR A 135 10.96 -5.09 -13.24
CA THR A 135 12.17 -4.85 -14.02
C THR A 135 12.40 -6.03 -14.96
N LEU A 136 12.28 -5.80 -16.27
CA LEU A 136 12.57 -6.81 -17.29
C LEU A 136 13.96 -6.60 -17.89
N ARG A 137 14.64 -7.72 -18.18
CA ARG A 137 15.84 -7.79 -19.02
C ARG A 137 15.65 -8.85 -20.09
N GLY A 138 15.19 -8.39 -21.26
CA GLY A 138 14.82 -9.25 -22.37
C GLY A 138 16.00 -9.76 -23.21
N VAL A 139 15.68 -10.71 -24.10
CA VAL A 139 16.65 -11.47 -24.90
C VAL A 139 17.58 -10.61 -25.76
N ASP A 140 17.12 -9.44 -26.23
CA ASP A 140 17.93 -8.51 -27.02
C ASP A 140 18.94 -7.70 -26.18
N GLY A 141 18.77 -7.67 -24.85
CA GLY A 141 19.66 -6.98 -23.90
C GLY A 141 20.75 -7.87 -23.29
N ILE A 142 20.72 -9.18 -23.53
CA ILE A 142 21.63 -10.17 -22.92
C ILE A 142 22.58 -10.75 -23.98
N THR A 143 23.87 -10.81 -23.65
CA THR A 143 24.95 -11.25 -24.55
C THR A 143 25.98 -12.11 -23.82
N GLU A 144 26.89 -12.76 -24.56
CA GLU A 144 28.03 -13.50 -23.97
C GLU A 144 28.94 -12.60 -23.09
N ASP A 145 28.96 -11.29 -23.32
CA ASP A 145 29.76 -10.31 -22.57
C ASP A 145 29.00 -9.71 -21.36
N THR A 146 27.71 -10.01 -21.17
CA THR A 146 26.92 -9.49 -20.04
C THR A 146 27.45 -10.07 -18.71
N PRO A 147 27.77 -9.25 -17.69
CA PRO A 147 28.26 -9.73 -16.40
C PRO A 147 27.32 -10.74 -15.75
N ARG A 148 27.88 -11.83 -15.21
CA ARG A 148 27.10 -12.87 -14.54
C ARG A 148 27.39 -12.89 -13.04
N PHE A 149 26.34 -12.80 -12.24
CA PHE A 149 26.44 -12.72 -10.78
C PHE A 149 25.87 -13.99 -10.14
N PRO A 150 26.48 -14.49 -9.04
CA PRO A 150 25.77 -15.38 -8.13
C PRO A 150 24.64 -14.61 -7.42
N VAL A 151 23.60 -15.33 -7.00
CA VAL A 151 22.51 -14.78 -6.19
C VAL A 151 22.53 -15.45 -4.81
N SER A 152 22.33 -14.67 -3.75
CA SER A 152 22.13 -15.18 -2.39
C SER A 152 20.67 -14.97 -1.98
N PHE A 153 19.99 -16.02 -1.52
CA PHE A 153 18.57 -15.96 -1.16
C PHE A 153 18.35 -15.83 0.35
N ALA A 154 17.63 -14.79 0.78
CA ALA A 154 17.34 -14.54 2.19
C ALA A 154 16.49 -15.64 2.82
N GLN A 155 15.60 -16.27 2.04
CA GLN A 155 14.71 -17.35 2.50
C GLN A 155 15.27 -18.77 2.31
N GLU A 156 16.56 -18.92 1.98
CA GLU A 156 17.20 -20.24 1.85
C GLU A 156 17.08 -21.05 3.17
N GLY A 157 16.69 -22.31 3.05
CA GLY A 157 16.42 -23.21 4.17
C GLY A 157 15.02 -23.08 4.75
N SER A 158 14.49 -21.85 4.85
CA SER A 158 13.12 -21.59 5.33
C SER A 158 12.07 -21.98 4.29
N TRP A 159 12.25 -21.57 3.03
CA TRP A 159 11.28 -21.80 1.94
C TRP A 159 11.70 -22.95 1.01
N GLY A 160 12.96 -23.38 1.08
CA GLY A 160 13.49 -24.50 0.29
C GLY A 160 15.02 -24.48 0.21
N PRO A 161 15.64 -25.42 -0.52
CA PRO A 161 17.03 -25.25 -0.97
C PRO A 161 17.13 -24.08 -1.96
N ASP A 162 18.33 -23.52 -2.13
CA ASP A 162 18.63 -22.54 -3.20
C ASP A 162 18.00 -22.96 -4.55
N PRO A 163 17.01 -22.19 -5.08
CA PRO A 163 16.32 -22.54 -6.31
C PRO A 163 17.22 -22.42 -7.54
N PHE A 164 18.33 -21.68 -7.46
CA PHE A 164 19.27 -21.49 -8.56
C PHE A 164 20.42 -22.51 -8.52
N ALA A 165 20.55 -23.28 -7.44
CA ALA A 165 21.53 -24.35 -7.25
C ALA A 165 22.99 -23.94 -7.56
N GLY A 166 23.35 -22.68 -7.29
CA GLY A 166 24.66 -22.09 -7.59
C GLY A 166 24.89 -21.64 -9.05
N GLU A 167 23.83 -21.54 -9.86
CA GLU A 167 23.89 -20.88 -11.18
C GLU A 167 24.16 -19.37 -11.07
N THR A 168 24.48 -18.74 -12.22
CA THR A 168 24.75 -17.28 -12.28
C THR A 168 23.88 -16.57 -13.32
N VAL A 169 23.33 -15.42 -12.92
CA VAL A 169 22.36 -14.63 -13.69
C VAL A 169 23.08 -13.54 -14.47
N PRO A 170 22.78 -13.34 -15.77
CA PRO A 170 23.40 -12.28 -16.58
C PRO A 170 22.67 -10.95 -16.35
N ILE A 171 23.09 -10.17 -15.37
CA ILE A 171 22.45 -8.90 -15.03
C ILE A 171 23.29 -7.75 -15.63
N PRO A 172 22.76 -6.93 -16.54
CA PRO A 172 23.48 -5.76 -17.02
C PRO A 172 23.80 -4.78 -15.88
N GLU A 173 25.00 -4.19 -15.90
CA GLU A 173 25.42 -3.19 -14.92
C GLU A 173 24.43 -2.02 -14.88
N ASN A 174 24.11 -1.51 -13.68
CA ASN A 174 23.13 -0.43 -13.47
C ASN A 174 21.72 -0.80 -13.98
N THR A 175 21.32 -2.06 -13.85
CA THR A 175 19.91 -2.44 -14.00
C THR A 175 19.12 -1.77 -12.86
N PRO A 176 18.20 -0.83 -13.15
CA PRO A 176 17.37 -0.21 -12.14
C PRO A 176 16.38 -1.26 -11.64
N ILE A 177 16.02 -1.19 -10.38
CA ILE A 177 14.98 -2.00 -9.76
C ILE A 177 13.84 -1.05 -9.39
N ALA A 178 12.60 -1.51 -9.49
CA ALA A 178 11.45 -0.75 -9.04
C ALA A 178 11.59 -0.48 -7.52
N PRO A 179 11.32 0.75 -7.04
CA PRO A 179 11.68 1.16 -5.68
C PRO A 179 10.79 0.52 -4.60
N GLY A 180 9.59 0.05 -4.95
CA GLY A 180 8.68 -0.63 -4.06
C GLY A 180 9.19 -2.00 -3.62
N SER A 181 8.60 -2.50 -2.53
CA SER A 181 9.15 -3.65 -1.79
C SER A 181 9.16 -4.99 -2.54
N ASP A 182 8.45 -5.16 -3.66
CA ASP A 182 8.53 -6.39 -4.47
C ASP A 182 9.89 -6.53 -5.18
N GLY A 183 10.54 -5.40 -5.50
CA GLY A 183 11.88 -5.33 -6.09
C GLY A 183 12.11 -6.29 -7.26
N HIS A 184 11.09 -6.51 -8.09
CA HIS A 184 11.06 -7.70 -8.94
C HIS A 184 11.95 -7.57 -10.17
N LEU A 185 12.88 -8.51 -10.34
CA LEU A 185 13.76 -8.60 -11.51
C LEU A 185 13.57 -9.91 -12.26
N ALA A 186 13.25 -9.81 -13.55
CA ALA A 186 13.13 -10.96 -14.43
C ALA A 186 14.06 -10.84 -15.65
N VAL A 187 14.97 -11.81 -15.78
CA VAL A 187 16.05 -11.82 -16.79
C VAL A 187 15.89 -13.00 -17.74
N ALA A 188 15.61 -12.74 -19.01
CA ALA A 188 15.54 -13.73 -20.07
C ALA A 188 16.90 -13.90 -20.76
N ASP A 189 17.58 -15.02 -20.50
CA ASP A 189 18.91 -15.33 -21.02
C ASP A 189 18.83 -16.30 -22.22
N PRO A 190 19.05 -15.82 -23.46
CA PRO A 190 19.09 -16.68 -24.64
C PRO A 190 20.37 -17.55 -24.74
N ILE A 191 21.38 -17.30 -23.90
CA ILE A 191 22.65 -18.06 -23.88
C ILE A 191 22.52 -19.32 -23.04
N SER A 192 21.89 -19.23 -21.86
CA SER A 192 21.57 -20.41 -21.02
C SER A 192 20.22 -21.06 -21.35
N ASN A 193 19.38 -20.39 -22.14
CA ASN A 193 17.98 -20.76 -22.41
C ASN A 193 17.13 -20.82 -21.13
N MET A 194 17.33 -19.86 -20.22
CA MET A 194 16.60 -19.74 -18.96
C MET A 194 16.03 -18.35 -18.80
N VAL A 195 14.88 -18.26 -18.13
CA VAL A 195 14.43 -17.05 -17.46
C VAL A 195 14.70 -17.20 -15.98
N TYR A 196 15.37 -16.21 -15.40
CA TYR A 196 15.63 -16.09 -13.96
C TYR A 196 14.67 -15.03 -13.41
N ASN A 197 13.77 -15.41 -12.49
CA ASN A 197 12.85 -14.48 -11.83
C ASN A 197 13.25 -14.35 -10.35
N LEU A 198 13.45 -13.12 -9.90
CA LEU A 198 13.97 -12.76 -8.59
C LEU A 198 13.00 -11.82 -7.88
N TRP A 199 12.57 -12.22 -6.69
CA TRP A 199 11.75 -11.43 -5.79
C TRP A 199 12.63 -10.69 -4.77
N MET A 200 12.38 -9.41 -4.53
CA MET A 200 13.22 -8.49 -3.73
C MET A 200 14.69 -8.48 -4.17
N ALA A 201 14.95 -8.25 -5.46
CA ALA A 201 16.29 -8.28 -6.03
C ALA A 201 17.11 -7.04 -5.67
N GLU A 202 18.33 -7.22 -5.14
CA GLU A 202 19.22 -6.13 -4.70
C GLU A 202 20.65 -6.32 -5.23
N ASP A 203 21.28 -5.23 -5.68
CA ASP A 203 22.68 -5.21 -6.12
C ASP A 203 23.67 -5.22 -4.93
N GLY A 204 24.31 -6.36 -4.69
CA GLY A 204 25.40 -6.54 -3.73
C GLY A 204 26.80 -6.24 -4.31
N GLY A 205 26.88 -5.62 -5.49
CA GLY A 205 28.08 -5.16 -6.19
C GLY A 205 28.89 -6.25 -6.90
N ASN A 206 29.27 -7.33 -6.19
CA ASN A 206 29.93 -8.51 -6.79
C ASN A 206 29.06 -9.78 -6.72
N THR A 207 27.86 -9.65 -6.18
CA THR A 207 26.81 -10.66 -6.04
C THR A 207 25.48 -9.92 -6.13
N TRP A 208 24.40 -10.63 -6.40
CA TRP A 208 23.05 -10.12 -6.12
C TRP A 208 22.48 -10.80 -4.89
N ASN A 209 21.57 -10.12 -4.21
CA ASN A 209 20.71 -10.71 -3.18
C ASN A 209 19.28 -10.79 -3.75
N ALA A 210 18.49 -11.72 -3.21
CA ALA A 210 17.05 -11.78 -3.44
C ALA A 210 16.36 -12.33 -2.19
N GLY A 211 15.08 -12.01 -1.99
CA GLY A 211 14.24 -12.68 -1.00
C GLY A 211 14.08 -14.15 -1.36
N TRP A 212 13.56 -14.38 -2.57
CA TRP A 212 13.35 -15.70 -3.17
C TRP A 212 13.35 -15.60 -4.70
N GLY A 213 13.07 -16.71 -5.39
CA GLY A 213 12.97 -16.71 -6.85
C GLY A 213 12.79 -18.11 -7.41
N ALA A 214 12.83 -18.18 -8.75
CA ALA A 214 12.84 -19.42 -9.51
C ALA A 214 13.47 -19.23 -10.88
N MET A 215 13.78 -20.36 -11.54
CA MET A 215 14.23 -20.38 -12.92
C MET A 215 13.34 -21.32 -13.73
N THR A 216 13.00 -20.94 -14.96
CA THR A 216 12.25 -21.80 -15.89
C THR A 216 12.82 -21.66 -17.31
N PRO A 217 12.74 -22.67 -18.20
CA PRO A 217 13.32 -22.58 -19.54
C PRO A 217 12.70 -21.43 -20.36
N LEU A 218 13.52 -20.75 -21.16
CA LEU A 218 13.08 -19.64 -22.01
C LEU A 218 12.12 -20.10 -23.13
N ASP A 219 12.27 -21.34 -23.60
CA ASP A 219 11.36 -22.06 -24.51
C ASP A 219 10.30 -22.91 -23.77
N GLY A 220 10.16 -22.70 -22.45
CA GLY A 220 9.26 -23.45 -21.58
C GLY A 220 7.80 -22.99 -21.59
N ASP A 221 7.00 -23.52 -20.67
CA ASP A 221 5.61 -23.11 -20.46
C ASP A 221 5.47 -21.97 -19.43
N GLY A 222 6.57 -21.37 -18.97
CA GLY A 222 6.56 -20.24 -18.03
C GLY A 222 6.11 -20.60 -16.61
N ARG A 223 5.90 -21.88 -16.28
CA ARG A 223 5.50 -22.33 -14.94
C ARG A 223 6.75 -22.69 -14.12
N GLU A 224 6.67 -22.47 -12.82
CA GLU A 224 7.81 -22.62 -11.89
C GLU A 224 7.59 -23.84 -10.99
N GLU A 225 8.55 -24.78 -11.02
CA GLU A 225 8.50 -26.04 -10.27
C GLU A 225 9.58 -26.14 -9.17
N ASN A 226 10.62 -25.29 -9.22
CA ASN A 226 11.72 -25.26 -8.24
C ASN A 226 11.93 -23.82 -7.76
N GLY A 227 11.42 -23.54 -6.55
CA GLY A 227 11.19 -22.17 -6.09
C GLY A 227 9.90 -21.58 -6.69
N SER A 228 9.66 -20.30 -6.41
CA SER A 228 8.61 -19.50 -7.05
C SER A 228 8.96 -18.03 -6.95
N SER A 229 8.77 -17.27 -8.02
CA SER A 229 8.87 -15.81 -8.02
C SER A 229 7.55 -15.13 -7.67
N THR A 230 6.41 -15.83 -7.81
CA THR A 230 5.06 -15.30 -7.59
C THR A 230 4.21 -16.21 -6.70
N GLY A 231 3.10 -15.67 -6.20
CA GLY A 231 2.04 -16.38 -5.49
C GLY A 231 1.59 -17.63 -6.21
N ALA A 232 1.25 -17.48 -7.49
CA ALA A 232 0.79 -18.57 -8.34
C ALA A 232 1.90 -19.54 -8.79
N GLY A 233 3.18 -19.22 -8.62
CA GLY A 233 4.29 -20.00 -9.19
C GLY A 233 4.36 -19.94 -10.73
N LEU A 234 4.04 -18.76 -11.26
CA LEU A 234 4.22 -18.39 -12.66
C LEU A 234 5.43 -17.45 -12.79
N ALA A 235 6.25 -17.64 -13.81
CA ALA A 235 7.40 -16.78 -14.07
C ALA A 235 6.95 -15.34 -14.32
N ARG A 236 7.43 -14.38 -13.51
CA ARG A 236 7.08 -12.95 -13.65
C ARG A 236 7.43 -12.36 -15.02
N TYR A 237 8.41 -12.90 -15.75
CA TYR A 237 8.65 -12.48 -17.14
C TYR A 237 7.46 -12.74 -18.10
N ALA A 238 6.53 -13.63 -17.72
CA ALA A 238 5.27 -13.85 -18.41
C ALA A 238 4.23 -12.80 -18.00
N ALA A 239 3.36 -12.40 -18.94
CA ALA A 239 2.14 -11.66 -18.67
C ALA A 239 2.27 -10.25 -18.04
N VAL A 240 3.50 -9.73 -17.87
CA VAL A 240 3.78 -8.31 -17.62
C VAL A 240 3.58 -7.49 -18.90
N VAL A 241 2.90 -6.35 -18.79
CA VAL A 241 2.65 -5.41 -19.89
C VAL A 241 3.90 -4.59 -20.20
N ARG A 242 4.37 -4.66 -21.44
CA ARG A 242 5.63 -4.00 -21.84
C ARG A 242 5.40 -2.55 -22.26
N ALA A 243 6.42 -1.72 -22.07
CA ALA A 243 6.41 -0.33 -22.52
C ALA A 243 6.14 -0.21 -24.04
N GLU A 244 6.75 -1.10 -24.82
CA GLU A 244 6.61 -1.17 -26.27
C GLU A 244 5.21 -1.61 -26.76
N GLU A 245 4.47 -2.37 -25.95
CA GLU A 245 3.10 -2.81 -26.26
C GLU A 245 2.08 -1.68 -26.06
N ILE A 246 2.25 -0.89 -25.00
CA ILE A 246 1.47 0.35 -24.80
C ILE A 246 1.78 1.37 -25.90
N ALA A 247 3.06 1.56 -26.27
CA ALA A 247 3.44 2.43 -27.40
C ALA A 247 2.88 1.96 -28.76
N ALA A 248 2.63 0.65 -28.92
CA ALA A 248 2.01 0.07 -30.12
C ALA A 248 0.48 0.09 -30.08
N GLY A 249 -0.13 0.26 -28.90
CA GLY A 249 -1.57 0.14 -28.68
C GLY A 249 -2.10 -1.30 -28.73
N GLU A 250 -1.23 -2.31 -28.64
CA GLU A 250 -1.54 -3.73 -28.81
C GLU A 250 -0.68 -4.59 -27.85
N ILE A 251 -1.33 -5.30 -26.92
CA ILE A 251 -0.71 -6.32 -26.05
C ILE A 251 -1.12 -7.71 -26.57
N PRO A 252 -0.20 -8.54 -27.07
CA PRO A 252 -0.49 -9.77 -27.80
C PRO A 252 -0.60 -11.03 -26.90
N HIS A 253 -0.72 -10.86 -25.59
CA HIS A 253 -0.75 -11.96 -24.62
C HIS A 253 -1.74 -11.71 -23.47
N ALA A 254 -2.01 -12.76 -22.69
CA ALA A 254 -2.80 -12.67 -21.46
C ALA A 254 -2.05 -11.84 -20.42
N LEU A 255 -2.80 -11.09 -19.61
CA LEU A 255 -2.23 -10.26 -18.54
C LEU A 255 -2.12 -11.04 -17.23
N PHE A 256 -1.38 -10.47 -16.28
CA PHE A 256 -1.26 -10.93 -14.90
C PHE A 256 -1.80 -9.83 -13.98
N PHE A 257 -2.54 -10.20 -12.94
CA PHE A 257 -2.87 -9.28 -11.84
C PHE A 257 -2.74 -9.94 -10.47
N SER A 258 -2.39 -9.14 -9.46
CA SER A 258 -2.51 -9.52 -8.06
C SER A 258 -3.80 -9.00 -7.44
N THR A 259 -4.28 -9.64 -6.38
CA THR A 259 -5.59 -9.33 -5.77
C THR A 259 -5.64 -9.62 -4.27
N ASN A 260 -6.35 -8.78 -3.51
CA ASN A 260 -6.58 -8.93 -2.07
C ASN A 260 -7.63 -9.99 -1.71
N MET A 261 -8.28 -10.58 -2.71
CA MET A 261 -9.26 -11.66 -2.58
C MET A 261 -8.77 -12.97 -3.21
N ALA A 262 -7.45 -13.20 -3.25
CA ALA A 262 -6.87 -14.45 -3.71
C ALA A 262 -7.23 -15.61 -2.76
N ALA A 263 -7.75 -16.71 -3.29
CA ALA A 263 -8.35 -17.77 -2.49
C ALA A 263 -7.29 -18.63 -1.77
N PRO A 264 -7.46 -18.88 -0.45
CA PRO A 264 -6.64 -19.85 0.26
C PRO A 264 -6.95 -21.28 -0.20
N ASP A 265 -5.91 -22.10 -0.28
CA ASP A 265 -5.96 -23.54 -0.60
C ASP A 265 -6.56 -23.94 -1.97
N GLU A 266 -6.97 -23.00 -2.84
CA GLU A 266 -7.46 -23.27 -4.21
C GLU A 266 -6.52 -22.70 -5.28
N VAL A 267 -6.17 -23.55 -6.27
CA VAL A 267 -5.35 -23.20 -7.43
C VAL A 267 -6.02 -23.69 -8.71
N ARG A 268 -5.83 -22.96 -9.81
CA ARG A 268 -6.23 -23.37 -11.16
C ARG A 268 -5.04 -23.32 -12.10
N TYR A 269 -5.04 -24.13 -13.15
CA TYR A 269 -4.02 -24.04 -14.18
C TYR A 269 -4.08 -22.64 -14.83
N PRO A 270 -2.94 -21.93 -15.04
CA PRO A 270 -1.56 -22.45 -15.03
C PRO A 270 -0.85 -22.49 -13.67
N ALA A 271 -1.41 -21.93 -12.58
CA ALA A 271 -0.75 -21.85 -11.28
C ALA A 271 -0.25 -23.22 -10.76
N THR A 272 0.88 -23.22 -10.05
CA THR A 272 1.49 -24.40 -9.42
C THR A 272 1.32 -24.42 -7.90
N LYS A 273 1.11 -23.24 -7.28
CA LYS A 273 0.83 -23.02 -5.86
C LYS A 273 -0.14 -21.85 -5.69
N THR A 274 -0.54 -21.58 -4.44
CA THR A 274 -1.18 -20.33 -4.00
C THR A 274 -0.55 -19.88 -2.68
N ASP A 275 -0.42 -18.58 -2.47
CA ASP A 275 -0.29 -17.96 -1.13
C ASP A 275 -1.48 -17.03 -0.79
N GLY A 276 -2.55 -17.11 -1.58
CA GLY A 276 -3.83 -16.46 -1.34
C GLY A 276 -4.29 -16.60 0.10
N SER A 277 -4.59 -15.47 0.73
CA SER A 277 -5.03 -15.39 2.13
C SER A 277 -6.46 -14.89 2.28
N ASN A 278 -7.08 -14.43 1.18
CA ASN A 278 -8.35 -13.68 1.17
C ASN A 278 -8.31 -12.54 2.20
N MET A 279 -7.33 -11.62 2.05
CA MET A 279 -7.08 -10.49 2.95
C MET A 279 -8.34 -9.65 3.19
N ASP A 280 -9.13 -9.43 2.14
CA ASP A 280 -10.38 -8.67 2.17
C ASP A 280 -11.58 -9.46 2.74
N GLY A 281 -11.39 -10.74 3.10
CA GLY A 281 -12.38 -11.54 3.82
C GLY A 281 -13.66 -11.87 3.04
N VAL A 282 -13.67 -11.75 1.71
CA VAL A 282 -14.91 -11.89 0.91
C VAL A 282 -15.48 -13.32 0.93
N ASP A 283 -16.81 -13.42 0.79
CA ASP A 283 -17.55 -14.71 0.77
C ASP A 283 -17.20 -15.62 -0.43
N THR A 284 -16.59 -15.08 -1.49
CA THR A 284 -16.21 -15.82 -2.70
C THR A 284 -14.90 -15.26 -3.24
N PRO A 285 -13.75 -15.63 -2.65
CA PRO A 285 -12.44 -15.27 -3.17
C PRO A 285 -12.18 -15.96 -4.52
N ILE A 286 -11.27 -15.41 -5.31
CA ILE A 286 -10.90 -15.95 -6.63
C ILE A 286 -9.60 -16.77 -6.53
N PRO A 287 -9.55 -18.00 -7.07
CA PRO A 287 -8.34 -18.82 -7.04
C PRO A 287 -7.19 -18.24 -7.86
N GLU A 288 -5.96 -18.46 -7.41
CA GLU A 288 -4.79 -18.17 -8.23
C GLU A 288 -4.75 -19.08 -9.47
N GLY A 289 -4.35 -18.52 -10.60
CA GLY A 289 -4.46 -19.12 -11.91
C GLY A 289 -5.87 -19.10 -12.52
N ALA A 290 -6.89 -18.56 -11.86
CA ALA A 290 -8.18 -18.32 -12.50
C ALA A 290 -8.03 -17.24 -13.59
N ARG A 291 -8.60 -17.49 -14.79
CA ARG A 291 -8.59 -16.54 -15.91
C ARG A 291 -9.88 -15.70 -15.91
N VAL A 292 -9.73 -14.38 -15.90
CA VAL A 292 -10.82 -13.42 -16.13
C VAL A 292 -10.76 -12.86 -17.54
N GLN A 293 -11.89 -12.46 -18.10
CA GLN A 293 -12.01 -11.83 -19.42
C GLN A 293 -12.98 -10.65 -19.33
N LEU A 294 -12.68 -9.54 -19.99
CA LEU A 294 -13.66 -8.46 -20.18
C LEU A 294 -14.64 -8.87 -21.28
N ASP A 295 -15.93 -8.60 -21.11
CA ASP A 295 -17.00 -8.97 -22.06
C ASP A 295 -16.60 -8.68 -23.53
N PRO A 296 -16.37 -9.71 -24.37
CA PRO A 296 -15.86 -9.53 -25.72
C PRO A 296 -16.89 -8.94 -26.69
N SER A 297 -18.13 -8.70 -26.23
CA SER A 297 -19.17 -7.99 -27.00
C SER A 297 -19.24 -6.48 -26.71
N LEU A 298 -18.47 -6.00 -25.73
CA LEU A 298 -18.40 -4.60 -25.34
C LEU A 298 -17.69 -3.75 -26.42
N ASP A 299 -18.30 -2.62 -26.79
CA ASP A 299 -17.76 -1.66 -27.76
C ASP A 299 -16.85 -0.63 -27.07
N LEU A 300 -15.54 -0.91 -27.03
CA LEU A 300 -14.53 -0.05 -26.39
C LEU A 300 -14.33 1.31 -27.08
N ASP A 301 -14.75 1.46 -28.34
CA ASP A 301 -14.72 2.76 -29.04
C ASP A 301 -15.87 3.68 -28.59
N SER A 302 -16.87 3.13 -27.89
CA SER A 302 -18.01 3.88 -27.32
C SER A 302 -17.80 4.38 -25.89
N LEU A 303 -16.71 3.95 -25.24
CA LEU A 303 -16.38 4.27 -23.85
C LEU A 303 -15.36 5.41 -23.76
N ASP A 304 -15.51 6.24 -22.72
CA ASP A 304 -14.54 7.27 -22.37
C ASP A 304 -13.38 6.61 -21.62
N MET A 305 -12.23 6.53 -22.27
CA MET A 305 -11.04 5.80 -21.81
C MET A 305 -9.80 6.43 -22.43
N THR A 306 -8.71 6.43 -21.70
CA THR A 306 -7.35 6.75 -22.18
C THR A 306 -6.87 5.75 -23.24
N GLU A 307 -5.71 6.00 -23.85
CA GLU A 307 -5.13 5.09 -24.85
C GLU A 307 -4.56 3.82 -24.20
N GLY A 308 -3.99 3.95 -23.00
CA GLY A 308 -3.50 2.85 -22.18
C GLY A 308 -4.63 1.93 -21.71
N GLU A 309 -5.66 2.46 -21.06
CA GLU A 309 -6.83 1.67 -20.63
C GLU A 309 -7.50 0.95 -21.79
N ARG A 310 -7.64 1.59 -22.95
CA ARG A 310 -8.24 0.96 -24.14
C ARG A 310 -7.35 -0.16 -24.70
N THR A 311 -6.04 -0.04 -24.56
CA THR A 311 -5.08 -1.09 -24.94
C THR A 311 -5.17 -2.29 -23.98
N VAL A 312 -5.19 -2.03 -22.67
CA VAL A 312 -5.42 -3.05 -21.63
C VAL A 312 -6.78 -3.73 -21.81
N ALA A 313 -7.85 -2.98 -22.06
CA ALA A 313 -9.19 -3.53 -22.27
C ALA A 313 -9.30 -4.40 -23.53
N ARG A 314 -8.62 -4.04 -24.64
CA ARG A 314 -8.53 -4.92 -25.83
C ARG A 314 -7.81 -6.24 -25.48
N ALA A 315 -6.76 -6.18 -24.66
CA ALA A 315 -6.07 -7.37 -24.17
C ALA A 315 -6.98 -8.21 -23.26
N LEU A 316 -7.71 -7.58 -22.33
CA LEU A 316 -8.68 -8.26 -21.46
C LEU A 316 -9.85 -8.90 -22.22
N GLN A 317 -10.30 -8.33 -23.34
CA GLN A 317 -11.29 -8.96 -24.23
C GLN A 317 -10.71 -10.15 -24.99
N THR A 318 -9.48 -10.03 -25.51
CA THR A 318 -8.89 -11.00 -26.44
C THR A 318 -8.17 -12.15 -25.74
N HIS A 319 -7.37 -11.82 -24.74
CA HIS A 319 -6.49 -12.72 -24.00
C HIS A 319 -6.82 -12.79 -22.50
N GLY A 320 -7.64 -11.90 -21.95
CA GLY A 320 -7.98 -11.91 -20.53
C GLY A 320 -6.76 -11.70 -19.62
N ALA A 321 -6.93 -12.01 -18.34
CA ALA A 321 -5.88 -11.93 -17.33
C ALA A 321 -5.97 -13.09 -16.34
N TYR A 322 -4.84 -13.50 -15.77
CA TYR A 322 -4.79 -14.49 -14.69
C TYR A 322 -4.56 -13.82 -13.35
N VAL A 323 -5.26 -14.30 -12.32
CA VAL A 323 -4.87 -14.09 -10.93
C VAL A 323 -3.51 -14.76 -10.75
N GLY A 324 -2.50 -14.02 -10.28
CA GLY A 324 -1.14 -14.53 -10.18
C GLY A 324 -0.41 -14.27 -8.87
N ASP A 325 -0.95 -13.39 -8.03
CA ASP A 325 -0.41 -13.08 -6.69
C ASP A 325 -1.52 -12.65 -5.72
N ASN A 326 -1.29 -12.88 -4.45
CA ASN A 326 -2.00 -12.21 -3.35
C ASN A 326 -1.40 -10.80 -3.16
N GLY A 327 -2.20 -9.73 -3.30
CA GLY A 327 -1.72 -8.34 -3.26
C GLY A 327 -2.73 -7.36 -2.66
N GLY A 328 -2.34 -6.12 -2.38
CA GLY A 328 -3.19 -5.18 -1.61
C GLY A 328 -4.41 -4.61 -2.34
N ALA A 329 -4.31 -4.35 -3.64
CA ALA A 329 -5.40 -3.81 -4.46
C ALA A 329 -6.43 -4.89 -4.83
N ARG A 330 -7.59 -4.50 -5.39
CA ARG A 330 -8.54 -5.48 -5.93
C ARG A 330 -7.99 -6.14 -7.19
N MET A 331 -7.47 -5.36 -8.12
CA MET A 331 -6.77 -5.86 -9.31
C MET A 331 -5.59 -4.95 -9.66
N ALA A 332 -4.38 -5.35 -9.28
CA ALA A 332 -3.15 -4.68 -9.68
C ALA A 332 -2.49 -5.40 -10.86
N PHE A 333 -2.54 -4.79 -12.04
CA PHE A 333 -1.93 -5.30 -13.26
C PHE A 333 -0.46 -4.89 -13.34
N LEU A 334 0.40 -5.80 -13.78
CA LEU A 334 1.85 -5.59 -13.72
C LEU A 334 2.42 -5.06 -15.04
N PHE A 335 3.13 -3.94 -14.98
CA PHE A 335 3.79 -3.32 -16.13
C PHE A 335 5.32 -3.40 -15.98
N GLU A 336 6.02 -3.17 -17.08
CA GLU A 336 7.48 -3.12 -17.13
C GLU A 336 8.01 -1.82 -16.50
N TYR A 337 8.96 -1.92 -15.58
CA TYR A 337 9.55 -0.74 -14.93
C TYR A 337 10.49 0.00 -15.90
N VAL A 338 10.06 1.18 -16.38
CA VAL A 338 10.77 2.02 -17.35
C VAL A 338 10.92 3.48 -16.88
N PRO A 339 11.69 3.75 -15.81
CA PRO A 339 11.75 5.08 -15.16
C PRO A 339 12.25 6.23 -16.05
N ASP A 340 12.95 5.93 -17.16
CA ASP A 340 13.41 6.90 -18.15
C ASP A 340 12.40 7.16 -19.30
N SER A 341 11.15 6.69 -19.20
CA SER A 341 10.16 6.68 -20.30
C SER A 341 8.81 7.29 -19.92
N SER A 342 8.34 8.28 -20.70
CA SER A 342 6.98 8.85 -20.55
C SER A 342 5.86 8.00 -21.17
N VAL A 343 6.14 6.78 -21.65
CA VAL A 343 5.20 6.00 -22.47
C VAL A 343 3.86 5.71 -21.79
N TYR A 344 3.85 5.51 -20.48
CA TYR A 344 2.63 5.28 -19.71
C TYR A 344 1.87 6.59 -19.48
N GLU A 345 2.56 7.67 -19.10
CA GLU A 345 1.98 9.02 -18.98
C GLU A 345 1.34 9.50 -20.30
N ASP A 346 2.06 9.35 -21.42
CA ASP A 346 1.61 9.71 -22.77
C ASP A 346 0.36 8.90 -23.18
N ALA A 347 0.23 7.66 -22.69
CA ALA A 347 -0.94 6.82 -22.89
C ALA A 347 -2.09 7.10 -21.90
N GLY A 348 -1.89 7.94 -20.89
CA GLY A 348 -2.86 8.29 -19.84
C GLY A 348 -2.79 7.43 -18.58
N LEU A 349 -1.79 6.56 -18.44
CA LEU A 349 -1.50 5.76 -17.24
C LEU A 349 -0.38 6.48 -16.45
N SER A 350 -0.75 7.43 -15.59
CA SER A 350 0.20 8.30 -14.87
C SER A 350 0.29 7.97 -13.37
N GLY A 351 1.48 8.14 -12.79
CA GLY A 351 1.79 7.75 -11.40
C GLY A 351 2.11 6.26 -11.28
N ASP A 352 2.59 5.84 -10.10
CA ASP A 352 3.13 4.48 -9.93
C ASP A 352 2.05 3.38 -9.88
N TYR A 353 0.82 3.78 -9.53
CA TYR A 353 -0.39 2.97 -9.41
C TYR A 353 -1.52 3.55 -10.26
N ALA A 354 -1.29 3.72 -11.56
CA ALA A 354 -2.22 4.44 -12.44
C ALA A 354 -3.63 3.79 -12.46
N PRO A 355 -4.71 4.51 -12.12
CA PRO A 355 -6.07 3.95 -12.10
C PRO A 355 -6.58 3.69 -13.52
N MET A 356 -7.45 2.68 -13.65
CA MET A 356 -8.05 2.25 -14.92
C MET A 356 -9.60 2.27 -14.87
N ASP A 357 -10.16 3.39 -14.38
CA ASP A 357 -11.59 3.59 -14.12
C ASP A 357 -12.47 3.57 -15.38
N GLY A 358 -11.91 3.82 -16.56
CA GLY A 358 -12.60 3.73 -17.85
C GLY A 358 -12.92 2.31 -18.29
N ILE A 359 -12.30 1.29 -17.66
CA ILE A 359 -12.60 -0.13 -17.90
C ILE A 359 -13.80 -0.53 -17.03
N PRO A 360 -14.91 -1.07 -17.61
CA PRO A 360 -16.07 -1.45 -16.81
C PRO A 360 -15.85 -2.83 -16.17
N TRP A 361 -15.28 -2.83 -14.97
CA TRP A 361 -14.91 -4.04 -14.23
C TRP A 361 -16.11 -4.92 -13.82
N ASP A 362 -17.32 -4.35 -13.75
CA ASP A 362 -18.58 -5.10 -13.59
C ASP A 362 -18.94 -5.98 -14.81
N ARG A 363 -18.22 -5.80 -15.93
CA ARG A 363 -18.38 -6.54 -17.19
C ARG A 363 -17.29 -7.60 -17.40
N LEU A 364 -16.57 -7.97 -16.34
CA LEU A 364 -15.72 -9.16 -16.34
C LEU A 364 -16.56 -10.46 -16.35
N GLN A 365 -15.91 -11.55 -16.76
CA GLN A 365 -16.37 -12.93 -16.58
C GLN A 365 -15.19 -13.83 -16.20
N VAL A 366 -15.41 -14.80 -15.31
CA VAL A 366 -14.40 -15.76 -14.84
C VAL A 366 -14.62 -17.09 -15.57
N LEU A 367 -13.56 -17.66 -16.14
CA LEU A 367 -13.64 -18.93 -16.86
C LEU A 367 -13.64 -20.10 -15.85
N ALA A 368 -14.41 -21.15 -16.13
CA ALA A 368 -14.54 -22.31 -15.24
C ALA A 368 -13.20 -23.03 -15.05
N ASP A 369 -12.60 -23.46 -16.16
CA ASP A 369 -11.25 -24.00 -16.24
C ASP A 369 -10.63 -23.51 -17.56
N TRP A 370 -9.39 -23.03 -17.52
CA TRP A 370 -8.65 -22.72 -18.74
C TRP A 370 -7.28 -23.40 -18.75
N ASN A 371 -7.09 -24.36 -19.66
CA ASN A 371 -5.87 -25.18 -19.76
C ASN A 371 -5.04 -24.92 -21.04
N GLY A 372 -5.09 -23.70 -21.59
CA GLY A 372 -4.38 -23.34 -22.82
C GLY A 372 -5.04 -23.82 -24.12
N GLY A 373 -5.98 -24.76 -24.03
CA GLY A 373 -6.77 -25.26 -25.15
C GLY A 373 -6.84 -26.79 -25.18
N GLN A 374 -7.98 -27.35 -24.77
CA GLN A 374 -8.43 -28.64 -25.24
C GLN A 374 -9.64 -28.43 -26.15
N ASP A 375 -9.49 -28.81 -27.42
CA ASP A 375 -10.61 -29.22 -28.26
C ASP A 375 -11.40 -30.29 -27.47
N PRO A 376 -12.70 -30.13 -27.18
CA PRO A 376 -13.46 -31.08 -26.37
C PRO A 376 -13.57 -32.49 -26.97
N ASP A 377 -13.16 -32.69 -28.23
CA ASP A 377 -13.05 -34.01 -28.87
C ASP A 377 -11.62 -34.62 -28.82
N ALA A 378 -10.63 -33.94 -28.23
CA ALA A 378 -9.26 -34.46 -28.10
C ALA A 378 -9.14 -35.48 -26.93
N ALA A 379 -8.77 -36.73 -27.25
CA ALA A 379 -8.51 -37.74 -26.23
C ALA A 379 -7.20 -37.45 -25.46
N PRO A 380 -7.17 -37.61 -24.13
CA PRO A 380 -5.99 -37.30 -23.32
C PRO A 380 -4.79 -38.18 -23.72
N PRO A 381 -3.56 -37.63 -23.69
CA PRO A 381 -2.36 -38.37 -24.04
C PRO A 381 -2.16 -39.56 -23.09
N ALA A 382 -1.99 -40.76 -23.66
CA ALA A 382 -1.78 -41.97 -22.87
C ALA A 382 -0.41 -41.93 -22.19
N ALA A 383 -0.38 -42.25 -20.88
CA ALA A 383 0.86 -42.39 -20.13
C ALA A 383 1.81 -43.40 -20.81
N PRO A 384 3.14 -43.14 -20.80
CA PRO A 384 4.11 -44.03 -21.43
C PRO A 384 4.07 -45.41 -20.77
N ALA A 385 3.86 -46.43 -21.58
CA ALA A 385 3.87 -47.82 -21.13
C ALA A 385 5.31 -48.37 -21.10
N ASP A 386 5.66 -49.05 -20.00
CA ASP A 386 6.84 -49.90 -19.95
C ASP A 386 6.74 -51.03 -21.00
N ASP A 387 7.65 -51.06 -21.99
CA ASP A 387 7.89 -52.25 -22.80
C ASP A 387 9.41 -52.48 -23.00
N PRO A 388 9.98 -53.57 -22.45
CA PRO A 388 11.40 -53.88 -22.62
C PRO A 388 11.65 -54.71 -23.88
N THR A 389 12.62 -54.35 -24.73
CA THR A 389 13.40 -55.34 -25.52
C THR A 389 14.63 -54.78 -26.25
N ALA A 390 15.56 -55.69 -26.54
CA ALA A 390 16.62 -55.63 -27.57
C ALA A 390 17.90 -54.81 -27.29
N ASP A 391 18.79 -55.45 -26.52
CA ASP A 391 20.18 -55.78 -26.90
C ASP A 391 20.83 -55.05 -28.10
N ASP A 392 21.99 -54.41 -27.86
CA ASP A 392 23.26 -54.89 -28.48
C ASP A 392 24.51 -54.36 -27.74
N GLU A 393 25.28 -55.29 -27.16
CA GLU A 393 26.59 -55.10 -26.53
C GLU A 393 27.71 -55.14 -27.60
N PRO A 394 28.88 -54.48 -27.41
CA PRO A 394 29.99 -55.28 -26.86
C PRO A 394 31.10 -54.57 -26.04
N VAL A 395 31.33 -55.11 -24.83
CA VAL A 395 32.60 -55.63 -24.28
C VAL A 395 33.80 -54.68 -24.11
N GLY A 396 34.19 -54.45 -22.84
CA GLY A 396 35.36 -53.63 -22.46
C GLY A 396 36.10 -53.94 -21.14
N ASP A 397 36.11 -55.19 -20.66
CA ASP A 397 37.08 -55.77 -19.70
C ASP A 397 37.33 -55.13 -18.28
N ARG A 398 36.72 -55.75 -17.24
CA ARG A 398 37.35 -56.27 -15.98
C ARG A 398 37.48 -55.49 -14.65
N VAL A 399 36.82 -56.10 -13.65
CA VAL A 399 37.32 -56.53 -12.30
C VAL A 399 37.21 -55.59 -11.08
N ALA A 400 36.03 -55.67 -10.45
CA ALA A 400 35.75 -56.13 -9.07
C ALA A 400 36.70 -55.83 -7.88
N ARG A 401 36.08 -55.34 -6.79
CA ARG A 401 36.13 -55.71 -5.35
C ARG A 401 35.34 -54.65 -4.56
N ASP A 402 34.70 -54.88 -3.40
CA ASP A 402 34.12 -56.03 -2.71
C ASP A 402 33.11 -55.43 -1.68
N GLU A 403 32.00 -56.09 -1.37
CA GLU A 403 30.95 -55.67 -0.41
C GLU A 403 31.37 -55.92 1.08
N PRO A 404 30.51 -55.86 2.16
CA PRO A 404 29.06 -55.58 2.26
C PRO A 404 28.54 -54.76 3.47
N ALA A 405 27.20 -54.69 3.57
CA ALA A 405 26.35 -53.91 4.48
C ALA A 405 25.87 -54.64 5.77
N ALA A 406 24.76 -54.15 6.36
CA ALA A 406 23.92 -54.64 7.50
C ALA A 406 23.95 -53.71 8.75
N ASP A 407 22.86 -53.42 9.48
CA ASP A 407 21.43 -53.80 9.36
C ASP A 407 20.53 -52.81 10.14
N ALA A 408 19.22 -52.78 9.86
CA ALA A 408 18.20 -52.04 10.65
C ALA A 408 17.71 -52.83 11.89
N PRO A 409 16.88 -52.24 12.79
CA PRO A 409 15.47 -52.69 12.84
C PRO A 409 14.41 -51.65 13.31
N GLU A 410 13.13 -52.06 13.29
CA GLU A 410 11.92 -51.25 13.47
C GLU A 410 11.30 -51.13 14.89
N ARG A 411 10.52 -50.05 15.06
CA ARG A 411 9.21 -49.86 15.78
C ARG A 411 8.88 -50.64 17.08
N GLY A 412 8.41 -49.88 18.09
CA GLY A 412 7.50 -50.36 19.14
C GLY A 412 7.14 -49.32 20.22
N GLY A 413 5.87 -49.29 20.66
CA GLY A 413 5.36 -48.54 21.82
C GLY A 413 3.94 -49.03 22.17
N PRO A 414 3.16 -48.38 23.07
CA PRO A 414 3.50 -47.51 24.20
C PRO A 414 2.90 -48.01 25.54
N ALA A 415 3.27 -47.45 26.70
CA ALA A 415 2.46 -47.44 27.95
C ALA A 415 3.05 -46.47 29.01
N ALA A 416 2.20 -45.93 29.89
CA ALA A 416 2.54 -44.92 30.89
C ALA A 416 2.79 -45.50 32.31
N ASP A 417 3.54 -44.77 33.14
CA ASP A 417 3.31 -44.70 34.59
C ASP A 417 4.02 -43.48 35.25
N GLN A 418 3.36 -42.88 36.23
CA GLN A 418 3.87 -41.94 37.25
C GLN A 418 3.21 -42.34 38.60
N PRO A 419 3.65 -41.88 39.80
CA PRO A 419 4.70 -40.89 40.12
C PRO A 419 5.68 -41.34 41.23
N GLN A 420 6.67 -40.51 41.58
CA GLN A 420 6.80 -39.99 42.96
C GLN A 420 7.76 -38.78 43.07
N ARG A 421 7.70 -38.11 44.23
CA ARG A 421 8.28 -36.79 44.49
C ARG A 421 9.57 -36.90 45.29
N ASP A 422 10.52 -36.00 45.05
CA ASP A 422 11.33 -35.39 46.11
C ASP A 422 11.84 -33.99 45.70
N ARG A 423 11.90 -33.09 46.68
CA ARG A 423 12.52 -31.74 46.69
C ARG A 423 13.34 -31.70 47.99
N PRO A 424 14.50 -31.01 48.08
CA PRO A 424 14.52 -29.56 47.84
C PRO A 424 15.85 -28.91 47.37
N ALA A 425 15.70 -27.60 47.09
CA ALA A 425 16.68 -26.52 47.24
C ALA A 425 17.90 -26.41 46.29
N GLY A 426 17.75 -25.51 45.32
CA GLY A 426 18.58 -24.29 45.30
C GLY A 426 19.79 -24.27 44.38
N ASP A 427 19.61 -23.74 43.17
CA ASP A 427 20.45 -22.67 42.60
C ASP A 427 19.67 -21.96 41.48
N ARG A 428 20.00 -20.70 41.19
CA ARG A 428 19.35 -19.86 40.16
C ARG A 428 20.11 -19.99 38.83
N PRO A 429 19.46 -20.32 37.70
CA PRO A 429 20.01 -20.01 36.38
C PRO A 429 19.72 -18.56 35.99
N ALA A 430 20.55 -18.00 35.09
CA ALA A 430 20.15 -16.84 34.31
C ALA A 430 19.02 -17.25 33.35
N ALA A 431 18.16 -16.31 32.99
CA ALA A 431 17.24 -16.46 31.87
C ALA A 431 17.87 -15.78 30.66
N ASP A 432 18.03 -16.53 29.57
CA ASP A 432 18.12 -15.95 28.24
C ASP A 432 16.70 -15.51 27.85
N GLU A 433 16.56 -14.32 27.28
CA GLU A 433 15.29 -13.81 26.78
C GLU A 433 15.00 -14.44 25.39
N PRO A 434 13.73 -14.77 25.07
CA PRO A 434 13.35 -15.15 23.73
C PRO A 434 13.38 -13.92 22.81
N ALA A 435 13.79 -14.10 21.55
CA ALA A 435 13.47 -13.14 20.51
C ALA A 435 11.94 -13.10 20.32
N ASP A 436 11.37 -11.89 20.24
CA ASP A 436 9.94 -11.68 20.00
C ASP A 436 9.73 -11.70 18.47
N ASP A 437 9.26 -12.83 17.93
CA ASP A 437 8.74 -12.90 16.57
C ASP A 437 7.35 -12.26 16.55
N ARG A 438 7.14 -11.18 15.77
CA ARG A 438 5.79 -10.66 15.47
C ARG A 438 5.58 -10.35 13.99
N PRO A 439 4.33 -10.38 13.49
CA PRO A 439 3.99 -10.23 12.08
C PRO A 439 3.92 -8.76 11.66
N THR A 440 4.11 -8.50 10.37
CA THR A 440 4.08 -7.17 9.76
C THR A 440 2.77 -6.93 9.00
N ASP A 441 1.97 -5.95 9.44
CA ASP A 441 0.75 -5.46 8.76
C ASP A 441 0.57 -3.94 8.99
N VAL A 442 0.92 -3.07 8.02
CA VAL A 442 0.37 -1.70 7.83
C VAL A 442 0.60 -1.21 6.36
N PRO A 443 0.04 -0.07 5.85
CA PRO A 443 -0.68 -0.04 4.57
C PRO A 443 0.07 0.68 3.42
N PRO A 444 -0.44 0.67 2.17
CA PRO A 444 0.16 1.39 1.05
C PRO A 444 -0.13 2.90 1.09
N MET A 445 0.80 3.70 0.58
CA MET A 445 0.70 5.15 0.41
C MET A 445 0.39 5.52 -1.05
N GLY A 446 -0.29 6.66 -1.27
CA GLY A 446 -0.83 7.05 -2.58
C GLY A 446 -0.38 8.43 -3.04
N ASP A 447 0.17 8.51 -4.25
CA ASP A 447 0.88 9.70 -4.74
C ASP A 447 0.04 10.63 -5.64
N ARG A 448 0.34 11.94 -5.63
CA ARG A 448 -0.34 12.98 -6.44
C ARG A 448 0.61 14.11 -6.91
N PRO A 449 0.23 14.89 -7.95
CA PRO A 449 1.17 15.22 -9.02
C PRO A 449 1.80 16.62 -8.99
N ASP A 450 2.98 16.69 -9.58
CA ASP A 450 3.79 17.91 -9.74
C ASP A 450 3.34 18.80 -10.93
N ARG A 451 3.57 20.12 -10.83
CA ARG A 451 3.41 21.07 -11.96
C ARG A 451 4.45 22.21 -11.92
N PRO A 452 4.81 22.78 -13.09
CA PRO A 452 6.17 23.29 -13.30
C PRO A 452 6.40 24.75 -12.90
N ALA A 453 7.65 25.03 -12.51
CA ALA A 453 8.16 26.38 -12.24
C ALA A 453 8.59 27.11 -13.53
N ASP A 454 8.10 28.34 -13.71
CA ASP A 454 8.54 29.31 -14.74
C ASP A 454 9.08 30.57 -14.03
N ASP A 455 10.37 30.88 -14.22
CA ASP A 455 11.12 31.87 -13.45
C ASP A 455 11.46 33.15 -14.26
N PRO A 456 11.04 34.35 -13.81
CA PRO A 456 11.57 35.63 -14.33
C PRO A 456 12.15 36.57 -13.23
N PRO A 457 13.06 37.48 -13.60
CA PRO A 457 14.19 37.83 -12.73
C PRO A 457 13.98 38.95 -11.70
N SER A 458 14.84 38.89 -10.68
CA SER A 458 15.01 39.84 -9.57
C SER A 458 15.24 41.32 -9.95
N ASP A 459 14.57 42.24 -9.25
CA ASP A 459 14.94 43.65 -9.13
C ASP A 459 14.87 44.10 -7.65
N ASP A 460 16.02 44.53 -7.10
CA ASP A 460 16.19 45.10 -5.74
C ASP A 460 15.81 46.60 -5.71
N PRO A 461 15.15 47.09 -4.64
CA PRO A 461 15.82 48.14 -3.88
C PRO A 461 15.56 48.11 -2.36
N GLY A 462 16.63 47.98 -1.58
CA GLY A 462 16.59 47.99 -0.11
C GLY A 462 16.47 49.36 0.60
N GLY A 463 16.50 49.28 1.94
CA GLY A 463 16.32 50.38 2.91
C GLY A 463 15.12 50.10 3.82
N ASP A 464 15.16 50.26 5.15
CA ASP A 464 16.18 50.88 6.01
C ASP A 464 16.10 50.33 7.46
N ARG A 465 17.19 50.42 8.24
CA ARG A 465 17.20 50.02 9.67
C ARG A 465 16.71 51.17 10.58
N PRO A 466 16.04 50.85 11.70
CA PRO A 466 16.71 51.00 13.02
C PRO A 466 16.35 49.87 14.00
N GLY A 467 17.02 49.63 15.14
CA GLY A 467 18.14 50.35 15.75
C GLY A 467 18.11 50.28 17.29
N THR A 468 18.68 49.22 17.87
CA THR A 468 19.15 49.07 19.28
C THR A 468 18.20 49.45 20.44
N GLY A 469 17.85 48.46 21.28
CA GLY A 469 17.23 48.68 22.60
C GLY A 469 17.52 47.56 23.59
N THR A 470 18.56 47.71 24.41
CA THR A 470 18.96 46.73 25.45
C THR A 470 18.14 46.89 26.73
N THR A 471 17.58 45.80 27.28
CA THR A 471 17.50 45.54 28.73
C THR A 471 17.17 44.08 29.00
N ALA A 472 18.07 43.37 29.69
CA ALA A 472 17.75 42.09 30.30
C ALA A 472 16.78 42.25 31.49
N ARG A 473 15.89 41.28 31.67
CA ARG A 473 15.16 41.04 32.92
C ARG A 473 15.02 39.54 33.15
N SER A 474 15.64 39.04 34.22
CA SER A 474 15.34 37.73 34.77
C SER A 474 13.99 37.75 35.51
N PRO A 475 13.20 36.67 35.43
CA PRO A 475 12.40 36.17 36.54
C PRO A 475 13.23 35.09 37.26
N SER A 476 13.71 35.25 38.49
CA SER A 476 12.93 35.08 39.74
C SER A 476 11.93 33.92 39.66
N GLY A 477 12.35 32.73 40.09
CA GLY A 477 11.48 31.57 40.14
C GLY A 477 10.42 31.66 41.24
N ASP A 478 9.31 30.97 41.00
CA ASP A 478 8.39 30.44 42.00
C ASP A 478 7.92 29.09 41.46
N SER A 479 8.09 28.01 42.23
CA SER A 479 7.65 26.66 41.82
C SER A 479 6.17 26.47 42.11
N PRO A 480 5.36 25.95 41.17
CA PRO A 480 4.03 25.45 41.46
C PRO A 480 4.03 23.91 41.55
N THR A 481 4.47 23.36 42.69
CA THR A 481 4.06 21.99 43.06
C THR A 481 2.55 22.02 43.35
N GLY A 482 1.71 21.60 42.40
CA GLY A 482 0.27 21.71 42.54
C GLY A 482 -0.50 20.74 41.66
N THR A 483 -0.89 19.59 42.21
CA THR A 483 -1.83 18.66 41.57
C THR A 483 -3.21 19.30 41.42
N ALA A 484 -3.58 19.62 40.18
CA ALA A 484 -4.91 20.11 39.82
C ALA A 484 -5.32 19.52 38.47
N GLY A 485 -6.17 18.49 38.48
CA GLY A 485 -6.79 18.00 37.24
C GLY A 485 -7.79 19.00 36.67
N PRO A 486 -8.13 18.89 35.37
CA PRO A 486 -9.06 19.81 34.72
C PRO A 486 -10.44 19.79 35.38
N ARG A 487 -11.07 20.97 35.44
CA ARG A 487 -12.47 21.12 35.82
C ARG A 487 -13.29 21.12 34.53
N GLY A 488 -14.42 20.43 34.50
CA GLY A 488 -15.41 20.63 33.43
C GLY A 488 -15.84 22.10 33.35
N PRO A 489 -16.15 22.61 32.14
CA PRO A 489 -16.41 24.03 31.92
C PRO A 489 -17.66 24.51 32.67
N ALA A 490 -17.63 25.77 33.09
CA ALA A 490 -18.78 26.46 33.63
C ALA A 490 -19.50 27.22 32.50
N ALA A 491 -20.79 26.98 32.34
CA ALA A 491 -21.57 27.53 31.22
C ALA A 491 -21.55 29.06 31.12
N GLY A 492 -21.27 29.59 29.92
CA GLY A 492 -21.62 30.97 29.54
C GLY A 492 -20.55 31.82 28.84
N GLU A 493 -19.44 31.25 28.37
CA GLU A 493 -18.47 31.92 27.48
C GLU A 493 -18.28 31.04 26.23
N GLU A 494 -18.17 31.66 25.05
CA GLU A 494 -17.95 31.00 23.75
C GLU A 494 -16.67 30.14 23.78
N PRO A 495 -16.56 29.07 22.96
CA PRO A 495 -15.28 28.40 22.76
C PRO A 495 -14.26 29.44 22.29
N ALA A 496 -13.20 29.61 23.07
CA ALA A 496 -12.28 30.71 22.87
C ALA A 496 -11.24 30.37 21.81
N ASP A 497 -11.07 31.27 20.84
CA ASP A 497 -9.77 31.49 20.20
C ASP A 497 -8.68 31.39 21.28
N THR A 498 -7.84 30.35 21.19
CA THR A 498 -6.88 30.01 22.25
C THR A 498 -5.83 31.11 22.46
N GLY A 499 -5.78 32.10 21.55
CA GLY A 499 -4.81 33.19 21.56
C GLY A 499 -3.41 32.74 21.14
N VAL A 500 -3.28 31.49 20.72
CA VAL A 500 -2.06 30.92 20.16
C VAL A 500 -1.86 31.46 18.76
N THR A 501 -0.65 31.93 18.48
CA THR A 501 -0.30 32.41 17.14
C THR A 501 0.13 31.22 16.29
N LEU A 502 -0.65 30.91 15.26
CA LEU A 502 -0.26 29.92 14.26
C LEU A 502 1.03 30.35 13.56
N LEU A 503 1.92 29.38 13.35
CA LEU A 503 3.22 29.58 12.71
C LEU A 503 3.17 29.27 11.20
N ARG A 504 2.14 28.58 10.73
CA ARG A 504 1.79 28.37 9.32
C ARG A 504 0.47 29.07 8.98
N ASP A 505 0.35 29.51 7.73
CA ASP A 505 -0.92 29.96 7.16
C ASP A 505 -1.49 28.82 6.32
N ILE A 506 -2.42 28.06 6.90
CA ILE A 506 -3.07 26.87 6.30
C ILE A 506 -4.30 27.32 5.45
N GLY A 507 -4.28 28.57 4.96
CA GLY A 507 -5.30 29.12 4.07
C GLY A 507 -6.69 29.29 4.68
N GLU A 508 -6.82 29.21 6.01
CA GLU A 508 -8.10 29.21 6.73
C GLU A 508 -8.90 30.52 6.52
N PRO A 509 -10.12 30.48 5.94
CA PRO A 509 -10.96 31.67 5.83
C PRO A 509 -11.51 32.01 7.21
N ALA A 510 -11.37 33.28 7.64
CA ALA A 510 -11.75 33.75 8.97
C ALA A 510 -13.10 33.22 9.47
N GLU A 511 -13.18 32.82 10.74
CA GLU A 511 -14.42 32.30 11.32
C GLU A 511 -15.59 33.28 11.15
N GLY A 512 -16.74 32.77 10.68
CA GLY A 512 -17.89 33.59 10.32
C GLY A 512 -17.77 34.34 8.99
N ALA A 513 -16.76 34.05 8.16
CA ALA A 513 -16.81 34.38 6.73
C ALA A 513 -18.09 33.81 6.09
N ALA A 514 -18.63 34.51 5.09
CA ALA A 514 -19.93 34.17 4.51
C ALA A 514 -19.85 32.97 3.55
N GLY A 515 -19.72 31.77 4.11
CA GLY A 515 -19.82 30.48 3.43
C GLY A 515 -21.18 29.80 3.69
N GLY A 516 -21.75 29.22 2.63
CA GLY A 516 -22.81 28.22 2.67
C GLY A 516 -24.10 28.51 3.47
N SER A 517 -24.80 27.41 3.73
CA SER A 517 -25.96 27.29 4.61
C SER A 517 -25.58 26.48 5.85
N THR A 518 -26.29 26.69 6.95
CA THR A 518 -26.20 25.80 8.13
C THR A 518 -27.18 24.64 7.96
N ILE A 519 -26.69 23.41 8.11
CA ILE A 519 -27.44 22.16 8.14
C ILE A 519 -27.42 21.66 9.58
N THR A 520 -28.58 21.48 10.20
CA THR A 520 -28.67 21.14 11.64
C THR A 520 -28.85 19.63 11.86
N VAL A 521 -28.06 19.06 12.79
CA VAL A 521 -28.11 17.63 13.14
C VAL A 521 -28.61 17.44 14.58
N GLY A 522 -29.62 16.59 14.78
CA GLY A 522 -30.15 16.21 16.10
C GLY A 522 -31.67 16.09 16.17
N GLU A 523 -32.24 15.98 17.37
CA GLU A 523 -33.70 15.85 17.54
C GLU A 523 -34.44 17.11 17.05
N GLY A 524 -35.05 17.02 15.87
CA GLY A 524 -35.78 18.13 15.26
C GLY A 524 -34.93 19.09 14.44
N GLY A 525 -33.66 18.75 14.16
CA GLY A 525 -32.85 19.38 13.12
C GLY A 525 -33.30 18.97 11.71
N ASP A 526 -32.54 19.41 10.71
CA ASP A 526 -32.73 19.04 9.30
C ASP A 526 -32.46 17.55 9.07
N HIS A 527 -31.46 17.00 9.78
CA HIS A 527 -31.06 15.59 9.73
C HIS A 527 -30.92 14.99 11.15
N SER A 528 -31.05 13.66 11.26
CA SER A 528 -30.94 12.94 12.54
C SER A 528 -29.59 12.26 12.79
N SER A 529 -28.76 12.11 11.76
CA SER A 529 -27.40 11.55 11.78
C SER A 529 -26.41 12.59 11.27
N ILE A 530 -25.12 12.41 11.58
CA ILE A 530 -24.06 13.25 11.01
C ILE A 530 -23.87 12.91 9.52
N GLN A 531 -23.87 11.62 9.15
CA GLN A 531 -23.72 11.17 7.75
C GLN A 531 -24.78 11.75 6.81
N ASP A 532 -26.06 11.76 7.18
CA ASP A 532 -27.09 12.28 6.26
C ASP A 532 -26.91 13.79 5.99
N ALA A 533 -26.28 14.54 6.92
CA ALA A 533 -25.99 15.97 6.79
C ALA A 533 -24.66 16.23 6.08
N VAL A 534 -23.63 15.45 6.43
CA VAL A 534 -22.61 14.86 5.55
C VAL A 534 -22.85 15.01 4.04
N ASP A 535 -23.56 14.00 3.55
CA ASP A 535 -23.96 13.74 2.16
C ASP A 535 -24.81 14.88 1.55
N ALA A 536 -25.46 15.69 2.38
CA ALA A 536 -26.31 16.80 1.95
C ALA A 536 -25.56 18.14 1.84
N ALA A 537 -24.38 18.26 2.48
CA ALA A 537 -23.60 19.48 2.52
C ALA A 537 -22.98 19.81 1.16
N GLN A 538 -22.74 21.10 0.93
CA GLN A 538 -22.03 21.63 -0.23
C GLN A 538 -20.82 22.45 0.23
N PRO A 539 -19.82 22.72 -0.63
CA PRO A 539 -18.67 23.54 -0.28
C PRO A 539 -19.07 24.90 0.32
N GLY A 540 -18.61 25.15 1.55
CA GLY A 540 -18.92 26.34 2.34
C GLY A 540 -20.01 26.14 3.39
N ASP A 541 -20.77 25.04 3.34
CA ASP A 541 -21.82 24.75 4.31
C ASP A 541 -21.25 24.41 5.70
N THR A 542 -22.09 24.61 6.73
CA THR A 542 -21.79 24.23 8.11
C THR A 542 -22.76 23.16 8.60
N VAL A 543 -22.26 21.96 8.86
CA VAL A 543 -22.98 20.91 9.59
C VAL A 543 -22.84 21.20 11.08
N GLU A 544 -23.92 21.69 11.70
CA GLU A 544 -23.98 22.09 13.10
C GLU A 544 -24.73 21.05 13.94
N ILE A 545 -24.02 20.42 14.87
CA ILE A 545 -24.46 19.20 15.56
C ILE A 545 -24.87 19.53 17.00
N ALA A 546 -26.12 19.20 17.36
CA ALA A 546 -26.64 19.38 18.71
C ALA A 546 -26.05 18.37 19.71
N GLU A 547 -26.19 18.64 21.01
CA GLU A 547 -25.78 17.74 22.10
C GLU A 547 -26.37 16.35 21.92
N GLY A 548 -25.52 15.31 21.91
CA GLY A 548 -25.96 13.95 21.64
C GLY A 548 -24.86 12.95 21.39
N THR A 549 -25.29 11.72 21.12
CA THR A 549 -24.43 10.59 20.74
C THR A 549 -24.84 10.12 19.35
N TYR A 550 -23.85 10.01 18.47
CA TYR A 550 -24.01 9.74 17.05
C TYR A 550 -23.10 8.58 16.63
N GLU A 551 -23.52 7.85 15.60
CA GLU A 551 -22.69 6.86 14.91
C GLU A 551 -21.55 7.55 14.13
N GLY A 552 -20.51 6.79 13.82
CA GLY A 552 -19.39 7.23 12.99
C GLY A 552 -19.82 7.64 11.59
N PHE A 553 -18.98 8.42 10.91
CA PHE A 553 -19.29 8.97 9.58
C PHE A 553 -18.03 9.12 8.71
N SER A 554 -18.25 9.14 7.41
CA SER A 554 -17.23 9.37 6.38
C SER A 554 -17.51 10.67 5.63
N VAL A 555 -16.45 11.37 5.21
CA VAL A 555 -16.51 12.64 4.47
C VAL A 555 -16.02 12.43 3.04
N ASP A 556 -16.93 12.07 2.13
CA ASP A 556 -16.63 11.87 0.70
C ASP A 556 -16.54 13.21 -0.04
N GLY A 557 -15.30 13.69 -0.22
CA GLY A 557 -15.01 15.05 -0.65
C GLY A 557 -15.29 16.10 0.44
N GLY A 558 -14.86 17.34 0.20
CA GLY A 558 -14.96 18.40 1.21
C GLY A 558 -15.39 19.76 0.66
N GLY A 559 -14.77 20.81 1.17
CA GLY A 559 -14.97 22.17 0.71
C GLY A 559 -14.16 22.53 -0.55
N THR A 560 -13.95 23.82 -0.69
CA THR A 560 -13.05 24.44 -1.68
C THR A 560 -12.33 25.61 -1.02
N ALA A 561 -11.25 26.11 -1.63
CA ALA A 561 -10.55 27.32 -1.15
C ALA A 561 -11.47 28.55 -0.99
N GLU A 562 -12.58 28.65 -1.73
CA GLU A 562 -13.57 29.74 -1.59
C GLU A 562 -14.69 29.45 -0.57
N GLY A 563 -14.82 28.21 -0.10
CA GLY A 563 -15.88 27.76 0.80
C GLY A 563 -15.55 26.40 1.40
N TRP A 564 -15.05 26.41 2.64
CA TRP A 564 -14.68 25.21 3.39
C TRP A 564 -15.93 24.52 3.96
N LEU A 565 -15.94 23.19 3.98
CA LEU A 565 -16.94 22.43 4.73
C LEU A 565 -16.60 22.51 6.22
N THR A 566 -17.56 22.89 7.06
CA THR A 566 -17.37 22.96 8.52
C THR A 566 -18.31 21.99 9.22
N ILE A 567 -17.76 20.97 9.87
CA ILE A 567 -18.49 20.04 10.74
C ILE A 567 -18.17 20.44 12.19
N ARG A 568 -19.18 20.85 12.96
CA ARG A 568 -18.95 21.35 14.32
C ARG A 568 -20.02 20.96 15.33
N ALA A 569 -19.60 20.83 16.58
CA ALA A 569 -20.53 20.92 17.70
C ALA A 569 -21.19 22.32 17.74
N ALA A 570 -22.48 22.36 18.07
CA ALA A 570 -23.17 23.60 18.41
C ALA A 570 -22.57 24.22 19.70
N GLU A 571 -22.75 25.53 19.90
CA GLU A 571 -22.16 26.25 21.03
C GLU A 571 -22.51 25.60 22.38
N GLY A 572 -21.49 25.07 23.08
CA GLY A 572 -21.63 24.41 24.38
C GLY A 572 -22.26 23.00 24.35
N ALA A 573 -22.43 22.39 23.18
CA ALA A 573 -22.91 21.02 23.03
C ALA A 573 -21.79 19.98 23.27
N GLU A 574 -22.09 18.91 24.02
CA GLU A 574 -21.26 17.70 24.05
C GLU A 574 -21.71 16.78 22.90
N VAL A 575 -20.89 16.68 21.85
CA VAL A 575 -21.15 15.82 20.68
C VAL A 575 -20.21 14.63 20.74
N VAL A 576 -20.78 13.44 20.94
CA VAL A 576 -20.04 12.18 21.03
C VAL A 576 -20.26 11.35 19.76
N VAL A 577 -19.17 10.95 19.12
CA VAL A 577 -19.15 9.95 18.04
C VAL A 577 -18.66 8.63 18.64
N GLU A 578 -19.53 7.61 18.67
CA GLU A 578 -19.20 6.26 19.17
C GLU A 578 -20.10 5.19 18.53
N GLY A 579 -19.61 3.95 18.44
CA GLY A 579 -20.38 2.81 17.94
C GLY A 579 -19.85 2.28 16.62
N GLY A 580 -20.73 2.05 15.65
CA GLY A 580 -20.37 1.75 14.26
C GLY A 580 -20.59 2.98 13.36
N GLY A 581 -20.38 2.80 12.05
CA GLY A 581 -20.30 3.91 11.09
C GLY A 581 -18.84 4.27 10.78
N GLY A 582 -18.62 5.28 9.93
CA GLY A 582 -17.30 5.56 9.37
C GLY A 582 -16.86 4.47 8.40
N SER A 583 -15.57 4.11 8.43
CA SER A 583 -15.00 3.01 7.64
C SER A 583 -14.25 2.01 8.53
N ASP A 584 -13.70 0.97 7.90
CA ASP A 584 -12.81 0.03 8.59
C ASP A 584 -11.50 0.69 9.06
N GLN A 585 -11.08 1.82 8.47
CA GLN A 585 -9.90 2.58 8.89
C GLN A 585 -10.21 3.54 10.06
N GLY A 586 -11.34 4.25 10.02
CA GLY A 586 -11.64 5.28 11.03
C GLY A 586 -13.11 5.36 11.43
N LEU A 587 -13.36 5.55 12.73
CA LEU A 587 -14.70 5.86 13.25
C LEU A 587 -15.20 7.24 12.74
N VAL A 588 -14.25 8.16 12.49
CA VAL A 588 -14.43 9.30 11.60
C VAL A 588 -13.43 9.18 10.46
N ASP A 589 -13.92 9.01 9.24
CA ASP A 589 -13.10 8.88 8.03
C ASP A 589 -13.17 10.17 7.21
N ILE A 590 -12.00 10.73 6.88
CA ILE A 590 -11.83 11.94 6.06
C ILE A 590 -10.88 11.70 4.87
N ASN A 591 -10.75 10.45 4.41
CA ASN A 591 -9.96 10.07 3.23
C ASN A 591 -10.32 10.93 2.01
N GLY A 592 -9.31 11.54 1.37
CA GLY A 592 -9.48 12.42 0.21
C GLY A 592 -10.22 13.73 0.48
N ALA A 593 -10.59 14.05 1.73
CA ALA A 593 -11.28 15.29 2.06
C ALA A 593 -10.35 16.50 1.88
N SER A 594 -10.91 17.61 1.41
CA SER A 594 -10.17 18.87 1.27
C SER A 594 -10.94 20.07 1.80
N TYR A 595 -10.25 21.12 2.28
CA TYR A 595 -10.85 22.34 2.83
C TYR A 595 -11.93 22.02 3.88
N LEU A 596 -11.54 21.23 4.88
CA LEU A 596 -12.43 20.67 5.90
C LEU A 596 -12.06 21.21 7.30
N ARG A 597 -13.08 21.58 8.06
CA ARG A 597 -12.98 21.85 9.50
C ARG A 597 -13.80 20.83 10.29
N MET A 598 -13.18 20.21 11.29
CA MET A 598 -13.87 19.43 12.32
C MET A 598 -13.60 20.06 13.69
N ILE A 599 -14.65 20.54 14.35
CA ILE A 599 -14.54 21.39 15.55
C ILE A 599 -15.39 20.87 16.72
N GLY A 600 -14.77 20.65 17.88
CA GLY A 600 -15.47 20.36 19.14
C GLY A 600 -16.10 18.97 19.24
N LEU A 601 -15.62 18.00 18.46
CA LEU A 601 -16.14 16.63 18.42
C LEU A 601 -15.41 15.72 19.41
N THR A 602 -16.13 14.88 20.16
CA THR A 602 -15.54 13.79 20.95
C THR A 602 -15.72 12.45 20.24
N VAL A 603 -14.65 11.93 19.63
CA VAL A 603 -14.59 10.60 19.02
C VAL A 603 -14.07 9.61 20.04
N ARG A 604 -14.79 8.50 20.29
CA ARG A 604 -14.34 7.52 21.30
C ARG A 604 -14.64 6.06 21.00
N GLY A 605 -13.73 5.20 21.44
CA GLY A 605 -13.93 3.75 21.49
C GLY A 605 -13.90 3.07 20.13
N SER A 606 -13.09 3.56 19.18
CA SER A 606 -12.98 2.98 17.84
C SER A 606 -12.43 1.55 17.86
N GLY A 607 -12.94 0.71 16.95
CA GLY A 607 -12.42 -0.63 16.68
C GLY A 607 -11.11 -0.63 15.86
N SER A 608 -10.82 0.49 15.21
CA SER A 608 -9.58 0.81 14.50
C SER A 608 -9.08 2.18 14.98
N HIS A 609 -8.84 3.15 14.08
CA HIS A 609 -8.40 4.49 14.42
C HIS A 609 -9.57 5.41 14.81
N GLY A 610 -9.29 6.48 15.55
CA GLY A 610 -10.30 7.46 15.94
C GLY A 610 -10.74 8.34 14.78
N VAL A 611 -9.81 9.16 14.29
CA VAL A 611 -9.94 9.96 13.07
C VAL A 611 -8.86 9.51 12.09
N TYR A 612 -9.25 9.17 10.86
CA TYR A 612 -8.34 8.68 9.82
C TYR A 612 -8.49 9.48 8.52
N GLY A 613 -7.38 9.85 7.88
CA GLY A 613 -7.40 10.49 6.56
C GLY A 613 -6.11 10.32 5.77
N ALA A 614 -6.17 9.61 4.65
CA ALA A 614 -5.15 9.60 3.60
C ALA A 614 -5.51 10.57 2.47
N GLY A 615 -4.52 11.19 1.82
CA GLY A 615 -4.75 12.01 0.61
C GLY A 615 -5.49 13.31 0.85
N THR A 616 -5.39 13.91 2.04
CA THR A 616 -6.17 15.10 2.44
C THR A 616 -5.47 16.42 2.12
N ASP A 617 -6.23 17.51 1.96
CA ASP A 617 -5.69 18.84 1.59
C ASP A 617 -6.39 19.97 2.36
N HIS A 618 -5.67 20.82 3.09
CA HIS A 618 -6.27 21.91 3.89
C HIS A 618 -7.30 21.38 4.92
N VAL A 619 -6.85 20.60 5.90
CA VAL A 619 -7.69 20.02 6.96
C VAL A 619 -7.39 20.66 8.32
N VAL A 620 -8.44 20.93 9.09
CA VAL A 620 -8.36 21.51 10.44
C VAL A 620 -9.14 20.65 11.43
N LEU A 621 -8.44 20.13 12.43
CA LEU A 621 -9.01 19.49 13.61
C LEU A 621 -8.81 20.43 14.80
N ARG A 622 -9.90 20.97 15.36
CA ARG A 622 -9.85 21.99 16.42
C ARG A 622 -10.71 21.63 17.62
N ASP A 623 -10.17 21.73 18.82
CA ASP A 623 -10.88 21.46 20.09
C ASP A 623 -11.56 20.08 20.16
N CYS A 624 -11.03 19.11 19.40
CA CYS A 624 -11.58 17.75 19.33
C CYS A 624 -10.98 16.86 20.43
N ARG A 625 -11.72 15.84 20.85
CA ARG A 625 -11.20 14.77 21.72
C ARG A 625 -11.21 13.45 20.97
N VAL A 626 -10.09 12.72 21.02
CA VAL A 626 -10.01 11.36 20.45
C VAL A 626 -9.45 10.39 21.48
N THR A 627 -10.26 9.41 21.90
CA THR A 627 -9.93 8.57 23.06
C THR A 627 -10.38 7.11 22.97
N GLY A 628 -9.53 6.20 23.45
CA GLY A 628 -9.88 4.78 23.56
C GLY A 628 -9.97 4.04 22.22
N SER A 629 -9.33 4.55 21.17
CA SER A 629 -9.21 3.85 19.89
C SER A 629 -8.32 2.59 20.03
N SER A 630 -8.62 1.58 19.23
CA SER A 630 -7.88 0.31 19.27
C SER A 630 -6.52 0.44 18.58
N ASP A 631 -6.47 1.25 17.52
CA ASP A 631 -5.27 1.73 16.83
C ASP A 631 -5.02 3.21 17.18
N GLY A 632 -4.35 3.95 16.31
CA GLY A 632 -4.03 5.36 16.49
C GLY A 632 -5.22 6.29 16.73
N GLY A 633 -4.95 7.46 17.31
CA GLY A 633 -5.96 8.46 17.64
C GLY A 633 -6.35 9.27 16.42
N ILE A 634 -5.50 10.21 16.04
CA ILE A 634 -5.62 11.04 14.84
C ILE A 634 -4.52 10.62 13.88
N VAL A 635 -4.87 10.06 12.72
CA VAL A 635 -3.89 9.57 11.74
C VAL A 635 -4.14 10.24 10.40
N VAL A 636 -3.10 10.91 9.89
CA VAL A 636 -3.11 11.61 8.60
C VAL A 636 -1.92 11.16 7.76
N LEU A 637 -2.19 10.75 6.53
CA LEU A 637 -1.23 10.16 5.58
C LEU A 637 -1.29 10.88 4.23
N ASP A 638 -0.17 10.95 3.50
CA ASP A 638 -0.12 11.44 2.10
C ASP A 638 -0.86 12.76 1.85
N SER A 639 -0.73 13.69 2.80
CA SER A 639 -1.60 14.87 2.88
C SER A 639 -0.84 16.18 2.74
N THR A 640 -1.59 17.26 2.58
CA THR A 640 -1.09 18.63 2.51
C THR A 640 -1.87 19.55 3.44
N ASP A 641 -1.17 20.49 4.08
CA ASP A 641 -1.75 21.59 4.84
C ASP A 641 -2.73 21.14 5.97
N LEU A 642 -2.18 20.51 7.01
CA LEU A 642 -2.92 20.02 8.19
C LEU A 642 -2.73 20.90 9.45
N LEU A 643 -3.83 21.27 10.11
CA LEU A 643 -3.82 21.83 11.47
C LEU A 643 -4.46 20.84 12.47
N VAL A 644 -3.76 20.55 13.57
CA VAL A 644 -4.34 19.90 14.76
C VAL A 644 -4.12 20.81 15.96
N GLN A 645 -5.19 21.42 16.46
CA GLN A 645 -5.16 22.50 17.45
C GLN A 645 -6.08 22.24 18.65
N GLY A 646 -5.56 22.39 19.87
CA GLY A 646 -6.39 22.37 21.09
C GLY A 646 -7.02 21.00 21.41
N CYS A 647 -6.57 19.92 20.77
CA CYS A 647 -7.17 18.60 20.89
C CYS A 647 -6.69 17.84 22.14
N GLU A 648 -7.58 17.03 22.72
CA GLU A 648 -7.25 16.03 23.75
C GLU A 648 -7.15 14.64 23.08
N VAL A 649 -5.96 14.03 23.08
CA VAL A 649 -5.74 12.70 22.45
C VAL A 649 -5.20 11.73 23.48
N ASP A 650 -6.08 10.90 24.07
CA ASP A 650 -5.73 10.10 25.24
C ASP A 650 -6.25 8.65 25.27
N GLY A 651 -5.38 7.73 25.71
CA GLY A 651 -5.73 6.32 25.90
C GLY A 651 -6.03 5.53 24.61
N ASN A 652 -5.49 5.96 23.47
CA ASN A 652 -5.56 5.24 22.19
C ASN A 652 -4.49 4.13 22.12
N ASN A 653 -4.40 3.44 20.97
CA ASN A 653 -3.54 2.28 20.75
C ASN A 653 -3.84 1.16 21.76
N ALA A 654 -5.12 0.83 21.97
CA ALA A 654 -5.53 -0.17 22.95
C ALA A 654 -5.04 -1.60 22.64
N ARG A 655 -4.56 -1.87 21.41
CA ARG A 655 -3.81 -3.09 21.06
C ARG A 655 -2.36 -3.11 21.60
N GLY A 656 -1.85 -2.00 22.14
CA GLY A 656 -0.44 -1.86 22.52
C GLY A 656 0.45 -1.90 21.28
N THR A 657 1.53 -2.69 21.31
CA THR A 657 2.48 -2.80 20.17
C THR A 657 1.99 -3.65 19.01
N ASP A 658 0.71 -4.02 19.00
CA ASP A 658 0.01 -4.60 17.86
C ASP A 658 -1.02 -3.59 17.30
N ALA A 659 -0.91 -2.30 17.67
CA ALA A 659 -1.72 -1.21 17.15
C ALA A 659 -1.11 -0.66 15.85
N SER A 660 -1.96 -0.33 14.88
CA SER A 660 -1.54 0.44 13.72
C SER A 660 -1.40 1.92 14.09
N ASN A 661 -0.27 2.53 13.76
CA ASN A 661 0.02 3.95 14.01
C ASN A 661 -0.01 4.34 15.50
N GLU A 662 0.16 5.63 15.77
CA GLU A 662 0.48 6.28 17.04
C GLU A 662 -0.70 7.16 17.49
N ALA A 663 -0.57 7.89 18.62
CA ALA A 663 -1.71 8.67 19.10
C ALA A 663 -2.07 9.85 18.17
N ILE A 664 -1.08 10.61 17.70
CA ILE A 664 -1.19 11.49 16.53
C ILE A 664 -0.09 11.10 15.55
N SER A 665 -0.45 10.67 14.34
CA SER A 665 0.49 10.21 13.31
C SER A 665 0.39 11.05 12.05
N ILE A 666 1.49 11.70 11.69
CA ILE A 666 1.62 12.50 10.48
C ILE A 666 2.61 11.80 9.55
N VAL A 667 2.12 11.17 8.49
CA VAL A 667 2.92 10.32 7.58
C VAL A 667 2.93 10.94 6.18
N ASN A 668 4.10 11.05 5.53
CA ASN A 668 4.29 11.66 4.19
C ASN A 668 3.52 12.97 3.94
N THR A 669 3.31 13.77 4.98
CA THR A 669 2.48 14.98 4.91
C THR A 669 3.35 16.23 4.73
N ASP A 670 2.98 17.11 3.80
CA ASP A 670 3.69 18.35 3.46
C ASP A 670 2.92 19.57 3.96
N GLY A 671 3.49 20.30 4.91
CA GLY A 671 2.80 21.44 5.53
C GLY A 671 1.87 20.96 6.65
N PHE A 672 2.34 21.04 7.89
CA PHE A 672 1.48 20.74 9.04
C PHE A 672 1.85 21.54 10.29
N GLU A 673 0.86 21.78 11.13
CA GLU A 673 1.00 22.43 12.43
C GLU A 673 0.23 21.65 13.50
N ILE A 674 0.94 21.10 14.49
CA ILE A 674 0.38 20.40 15.64
C ILE A 674 0.62 21.28 16.86
N VAL A 675 -0.43 21.90 17.38
CA VAL A 675 -0.30 23.01 18.34
C VAL A 675 -1.29 22.97 19.52
N ASP A 676 -0.80 23.25 20.73
CA ASP A 676 -1.63 23.43 21.95
C ASP A 676 -2.49 22.19 22.31
N ASN A 677 -2.02 20.98 21.98
CA ASN A 677 -2.72 19.71 22.24
C ASN A 677 -2.28 19.05 23.58
N ASP A 678 -3.17 18.28 24.22
CA ASP A 678 -2.88 17.41 25.38
C ASP A 678 -2.88 15.93 24.91
N VAL A 679 -1.70 15.36 24.68
CA VAL A 679 -1.51 14.04 24.06
C VAL A 679 -0.87 13.09 25.08
N ARG A 680 -1.66 12.19 25.67
CA ARG A 680 -1.22 11.46 26.88
C ARG A 680 -1.79 10.07 27.09
N ASP A 681 -1.09 9.29 27.89
CA ASP A 681 -1.50 7.95 28.35
C ASP A 681 -1.80 6.96 27.19
N ASN A 682 -1.25 7.18 26.00
CA ASN A 682 -1.48 6.33 24.82
C ASN A 682 -0.57 5.09 24.80
N GLY A 683 -1.03 4.04 24.11
CA GLY A 683 -0.38 2.72 24.09
C GLY A 683 0.88 2.60 23.24
N GLU A 684 1.19 3.60 22.40
CA GLU A 684 2.42 3.74 21.60
C GLU A 684 2.98 5.17 21.71
N GLU A 685 3.64 5.71 20.68
CA GLU A 685 4.17 7.08 20.59
C GLU A 685 3.05 8.14 20.79
N GLY A 686 3.42 9.35 21.22
CA GLY A 686 2.49 10.47 21.38
C GLY A 686 2.18 11.21 20.08
N ILE A 687 3.11 12.04 19.61
CA ILE A 687 3.01 12.76 18.33
C ILE A 687 4.14 12.29 17.42
N ASP A 688 3.80 11.77 16.25
CA ASP A 688 4.75 11.28 15.25
C ASP A 688 4.67 12.09 13.96
N ALA A 689 5.84 12.38 13.38
CA ALA A 689 6.03 13.05 12.10
C ALA A 689 7.07 12.27 11.30
N LYS A 690 6.60 11.43 10.37
CA LYS A 690 7.43 10.37 9.79
C LYS A 690 7.27 10.11 8.30
N TYR A 691 8.21 9.34 7.78
CA TYR A 691 8.27 8.79 6.42
C TYR A 691 7.99 9.89 5.37
N GLU A 692 9.00 10.73 5.10
CA GLU A 692 8.94 11.87 4.17
C GLU A 692 7.99 13.02 4.55
N ALA A 693 7.35 12.95 5.73
CA ALA A 693 6.69 14.10 6.36
C ALA A 693 7.65 15.30 6.43
N ARG A 694 7.13 16.48 6.09
CA ARG A 694 7.96 17.65 5.86
C ARG A 694 7.24 18.96 6.08
N ASN A 695 8.03 20.03 6.20
CA ASN A 695 7.51 21.38 6.36
C ASN A 695 6.52 21.42 7.54
N GLY A 696 6.98 20.94 8.70
CA GLY A 696 6.11 20.67 9.86
C GLY A 696 6.49 21.48 11.09
N VAL A 697 5.51 21.86 11.90
CA VAL A 697 5.75 22.50 13.21
C VAL A 697 4.94 21.78 14.29
N ILE A 698 5.61 21.31 15.34
CA ILE A 698 5.01 20.69 16.52
C ILE A 698 5.33 21.60 17.70
N HIS A 699 4.37 22.39 18.19
CA HIS A 699 4.66 23.39 19.23
C HIS A 699 3.61 23.61 20.30
N LEU A 700 4.05 24.05 21.47
CA LEU A 700 3.19 24.34 22.63
C LEU A 700 2.34 23.15 23.14
N ASN A 701 2.59 21.93 22.65
CA ASN A 701 1.86 20.74 23.08
C ASN A 701 2.33 20.26 24.45
N ARG A 702 1.43 19.62 25.20
CA ARG A 702 1.77 18.77 26.35
C ARG A 702 1.68 17.32 25.92
N VAL A 703 2.80 16.61 25.98
CA VAL A 703 2.90 15.22 25.53
C VAL A 703 3.46 14.38 26.66
N GLU A 704 2.61 13.56 27.29
CA GLU A 704 2.87 12.99 28.63
C GLU A 704 2.49 11.51 28.78
N GLY A 705 3.36 10.71 29.38
CA GLY A 705 2.98 9.37 29.86
C GLY A 705 2.67 8.33 28.78
N ASN A 706 2.97 8.62 27.51
CA ASN A 706 2.78 7.68 26.40
C ASN A 706 3.76 6.49 26.54
N ARG A 707 3.46 5.37 25.87
CA ARG A 707 4.35 4.19 25.91
C ARG A 707 5.63 4.44 25.11
N GLY A 708 5.47 4.83 23.85
CA GLY A 708 6.55 5.17 22.94
C GLY A 708 7.22 6.49 23.32
N PRO A 709 8.08 7.04 22.45
CA PRO A 709 8.51 8.41 22.53
C PRO A 709 7.31 9.34 22.57
N ASN A 710 7.39 10.36 23.42
CA ASN A 710 6.34 11.36 23.48
C ASN A 710 6.24 12.10 22.15
N ILE A 711 7.37 12.54 21.57
CA ILE A 711 7.44 13.04 20.19
C ILE A 711 8.40 12.15 19.39
N TYR A 712 8.00 11.72 18.20
CA TYR A 712 8.85 11.00 17.25
C TYR A 712 8.95 11.80 15.95
N VAL A 713 10.15 11.88 15.40
CA VAL A 713 10.42 12.47 14.09
C VAL A 713 11.31 11.47 13.37
N ASP A 714 10.79 10.80 12.36
CA ASP A 714 11.45 9.67 11.71
C ASP A 714 11.51 9.83 10.21
N SER A 715 12.72 9.91 9.66
CA SER A 715 12.92 9.98 8.21
C SER A 715 12.14 11.14 7.56
N ALA A 716 12.05 12.24 8.31
CA ALA A 716 11.28 13.44 8.01
C ALA A 716 12.23 14.64 7.85
N ARG A 717 11.78 15.72 7.20
CA ARG A 717 12.63 16.89 6.93
C ARG A 717 11.96 18.23 7.20
N ASP A 718 12.75 19.26 7.48
CA ASP A 718 12.23 20.62 7.65
C ASP A 718 11.15 20.69 8.77
N ILE A 719 11.45 20.04 9.91
CA ILE A 719 10.55 19.90 11.07
C ILE A 719 11.04 20.76 12.23
N GLU A 720 10.15 21.57 12.79
CA GLU A 720 10.40 22.38 13.99
C GLU A 720 9.59 21.86 15.19
N VAL A 721 10.28 21.35 16.23
CA VAL A 721 9.70 20.91 17.51
C VAL A 721 9.99 21.97 18.55
N LEU A 722 9.01 22.81 18.88
CA LEU A 722 9.20 24.07 19.62
C LEU A 722 8.38 24.17 20.90
N GLU A 723 8.97 24.63 22.01
CA GLU A 723 8.21 25.08 23.20
C GLU A 723 7.22 24.04 23.80
N ASN A 724 7.39 22.75 23.50
CA ASN A 724 6.55 21.66 24.02
C ASN A 724 6.95 21.25 25.44
N VAL A 725 6.02 20.65 26.17
CA VAL A 725 6.26 19.94 27.44
C VAL A 725 6.21 18.44 27.17
N VAL A 726 7.36 17.77 27.30
CA VAL A 726 7.60 16.40 26.85
C VAL A 726 8.06 15.56 28.04
N THR A 727 7.13 14.83 28.67
CA THR A 727 7.38 14.27 30.02
C THR A 727 6.94 12.83 30.21
N GLY A 728 7.75 12.05 30.94
CA GLY A 728 7.31 10.75 31.46
C GLY A 728 6.99 9.67 30.43
N ALA A 729 7.58 9.69 29.22
CA ALA A 729 7.52 8.56 28.29
C ALA A 729 7.90 7.26 29.03
N THR A 730 7.08 6.21 28.94
CA THR A 730 7.08 5.14 29.97
C THR A 730 7.94 3.93 29.62
N GLU A 731 8.20 3.65 28.34
CA GLU A 731 9.12 2.59 27.94
C GLU A 731 10.57 3.02 28.10
N THR A 732 11.39 2.16 28.73
CA THR A 732 12.77 2.49 29.09
C THR A 732 13.74 2.58 27.92
N SER A 733 13.39 1.97 26.78
CA SER A 733 14.15 2.10 25.53
C SER A 733 13.82 3.38 24.75
N LYS A 734 12.65 3.97 24.98
CA LYS A 734 12.11 5.10 24.20
C LYS A 734 12.36 6.44 24.90
N SER A 735 12.55 7.52 24.14
CA SER A 735 12.95 8.85 24.65
C SER A 735 11.77 9.79 24.91
N GLY A 736 12.02 11.00 25.41
CA GLY A 736 11.05 12.09 25.32
C GLY A 736 10.80 12.48 23.86
N ILE A 737 11.88 12.80 23.14
CA ILE A 737 11.88 13.08 21.70
C ILE A 737 12.80 12.07 21.01
N GLY A 738 12.31 11.33 20.01
CA GLY A 738 13.12 10.46 19.17
C GLY A 738 13.37 11.09 17.81
N LEU A 739 14.64 11.10 17.37
CA LEU A 739 15.04 11.45 16.01
C LEU A 739 15.55 10.17 15.32
N ALA A 740 14.78 9.66 14.37
CA ALA A 740 15.01 8.35 13.77
C ALA A 740 15.22 8.42 12.26
N VAL A 741 15.78 7.32 11.74
CA VAL A 741 15.69 6.92 10.35
C VAL A 741 15.33 5.44 10.35
N GLU A 742 14.24 5.05 9.72
CA GLU A 742 13.78 3.66 9.66
C GLU A 742 13.70 3.15 8.21
N ASN A 743 13.78 1.83 8.02
CA ASN A 743 13.88 1.26 6.66
C ASN A 743 12.63 1.44 5.81
N PHE A 744 11.50 1.81 6.44
CA PHE A 744 10.21 2.13 5.81
C PHE A 744 10.22 3.44 5.01
N SER A 745 11.11 4.39 5.30
CA SER A 745 11.32 5.53 4.42
C SER A 745 12.17 5.13 3.21
N GLU A 746 11.73 5.56 2.03
CA GLU A 746 12.50 5.43 0.79
C GLU A 746 13.83 6.19 0.85
N THR A 747 13.82 7.44 1.34
CA THR A 747 15.03 8.28 1.33
C THR A 747 15.99 7.97 2.47
N ARG A 748 15.52 7.29 3.52
CA ARG A 748 16.25 6.94 4.75
C ARG A 748 17.06 8.13 5.29
N ARG A 749 16.37 9.27 5.40
CA ARG A 749 16.98 10.55 5.72
C ARG A 749 16.10 11.34 6.67
N LEU A 750 16.71 11.77 7.77
CA LEU A 750 16.20 12.85 8.62
C LEU A 750 17.08 14.08 8.40
N ASP A 751 16.49 15.20 7.98
CA ASP A 751 17.25 16.39 7.58
C ASP A 751 16.61 17.71 8.05
N ASN A 752 17.43 18.68 8.44
CA ASN A 752 16.98 20.01 8.87
C ASN A 752 15.88 19.98 9.95
N VAL A 753 16.13 19.27 11.06
CA VAL A 753 15.21 19.20 12.21
C VAL A 753 15.69 20.10 13.35
N THR A 754 14.81 20.98 13.83
CA THR A 754 15.09 21.88 14.96
C THR A 754 14.27 21.48 16.19
N ILE A 755 14.94 21.12 17.28
CA ILE A 755 14.34 20.94 18.61
C ILE A 755 14.72 22.15 19.44
N ARG A 756 13.77 23.07 19.73
CA ARG A 756 14.08 24.34 20.40
C ARG A 756 13.13 24.74 21.52
N ASP A 757 13.69 25.26 22.61
CA ASP A 757 12.97 25.84 23.76
C ASP A 757 11.95 24.88 24.47
N ASN A 758 12.05 23.56 24.25
CA ASN A 758 11.20 22.55 24.88
C ASN A 758 11.60 22.27 26.34
N VAL A 759 10.65 21.76 27.13
CA VAL A 759 10.88 21.17 28.46
C VAL A 759 10.78 19.65 28.34
N ILE A 760 11.89 18.95 28.55
CA ILE A 760 12.04 17.51 28.30
C ILE A 760 12.49 16.83 29.60
N GLU A 761 11.53 16.35 30.39
CA GLU A 761 11.78 15.95 31.79
C GLU A 761 11.20 14.57 32.18
N ASP A 762 11.86 13.86 33.08
CA ASP A 762 11.41 12.61 33.72
C ASP A 762 11.02 11.45 32.77
N ASN A 763 11.49 11.44 31.52
CA ASN A 763 11.25 10.33 30.58
C ASN A 763 12.05 9.07 30.99
N ALA A 764 11.48 7.88 30.81
CA ALA A 764 12.10 6.62 31.27
C ALA A 764 13.38 6.26 30.48
N GLY A 765 13.42 6.58 29.19
CA GLY A 765 14.63 6.54 28.37
C GLY A 765 15.37 7.87 28.33
N ALA A 766 15.82 8.29 27.15
CA ALA A 766 16.59 9.53 26.99
C ALA A 766 15.70 10.78 26.90
N GLY A 767 16.28 11.97 27.05
CA GLY A 767 15.55 13.21 26.73
C GLY A 767 15.30 13.31 25.21
N VAL A 768 16.38 13.45 24.45
CA VAL A 768 16.46 13.22 23.00
C VAL A 768 17.27 11.94 22.76
N ASP A 769 16.86 11.11 21.81
CA ASP A 769 17.64 9.98 21.30
C ASP A 769 17.79 10.06 19.77
N PHE A 770 18.86 9.48 19.25
CA PHE A 770 19.12 9.34 17.82
C PHE A 770 19.17 7.86 17.45
N TRP A 771 18.37 7.44 16.48
CA TRP A 771 18.29 6.06 15.99
C TRP A 771 18.44 6.00 14.46
N ILE A 772 19.07 4.93 13.95
CA ILE A 772 19.06 4.60 12.52
C ILE A 772 18.89 3.08 12.44
N GLU A 773 17.78 2.64 11.85
CA GLU A 773 17.54 1.27 11.50
C GLU A 773 18.23 0.95 10.17
N GLY A 774 19.06 -0.10 10.13
CA GLY A 774 19.74 -0.53 8.89
C GLY A 774 20.73 0.50 8.33
N THR A 775 20.25 1.40 7.48
CA THR A 775 21.05 2.36 6.71
C THR A 775 20.36 3.72 6.60
N GLY A 776 21.14 4.78 6.35
CA GLY A 776 20.61 6.13 6.16
C GLY A 776 21.52 7.22 6.71
N SER A 777 20.99 8.43 6.83
CA SER A 777 21.73 9.56 7.41
C SER A 777 20.85 10.57 8.14
N ILE A 778 21.37 11.08 9.26
CA ILE A 778 20.81 12.21 9.99
C ILE A 778 21.65 13.46 9.69
N SER A 779 21.02 14.57 9.33
CA SER A 779 21.70 15.85 9.05
C SER A 779 20.89 17.10 9.42
N GLY A 780 21.59 18.24 9.50
CA GLY A 780 20.96 19.54 9.76
C GLY A 780 20.32 19.70 11.14
N VAL A 781 20.62 18.82 12.10
CA VAL A 781 19.92 18.80 13.39
C VAL A 781 20.41 19.92 14.31
N THR A 782 19.48 20.74 14.79
CA THR A 782 19.74 21.80 15.78
C THR A 782 18.94 21.55 17.05
N ILE A 783 19.64 21.33 18.17
CA ILE A 783 19.04 21.21 19.51
C ILE A 783 19.42 22.48 20.30
N GLU A 784 18.51 23.43 20.47
CA GLU A 784 18.80 24.77 21.03
C GLU A 784 17.88 25.18 22.20
N GLY A 785 18.44 25.75 23.27
CA GLY A 785 17.67 26.40 24.34
C GLY A 785 16.77 25.50 25.20
N ASN A 786 16.71 24.19 24.92
CA ASN A 786 15.86 23.24 25.64
C ASN A 786 16.31 23.05 27.09
N ARG A 787 15.35 22.63 27.93
CA ARG A 787 15.56 22.27 29.33
C ARG A 787 15.40 20.77 29.50
N PHE A 788 16.45 20.11 29.97
CA PHE A 788 16.49 18.68 30.29
C PHE A 788 16.61 18.45 31.80
N SER A 789 15.80 17.55 32.36
CA SER A 789 15.89 17.15 33.76
C SER A 789 15.43 15.71 33.98
N GLY A 790 16.19 14.91 34.74
CA GLY A 790 15.73 13.61 35.26
C GLY A 790 15.53 12.48 34.23
N ASN A 791 15.97 12.62 32.98
CA ASN A 791 15.76 11.60 31.95
C ASN A 791 16.60 10.32 32.21
N GLY A 792 15.97 9.14 32.19
CA GLY A 792 16.54 7.88 32.70
C GLY A 792 17.79 7.34 31.97
N ARG A 793 17.95 7.65 30.68
CA ARG A 793 19.16 7.36 29.87
C ARG A 793 20.04 8.59 29.63
N GLY A 794 19.67 9.75 30.20
CA GLY A 794 20.35 11.04 30.01
C GLY A 794 19.73 11.91 28.91
N ALA A 795 19.99 13.21 28.99
CA ALA A 795 19.36 14.24 28.17
C ALA A 795 19.49 14.05 26.66
N ILE A 796 20.66 13.66 26.15
CA ILE A 796 20.87 13.45 24.72
C ILE A 796 21.69 12.17 24.55
N THR A 797 21.04 11.13 24.02
CA THR A 797 21.65 9.83 23.73
C THR A 797 21.89 9.68 22.23
N PHE A 798 22.97 9.00 21.85
CA PHE A 798 23.30 8.71 20.45
C PHE A 798 23.38 7.19 20.25
N ASN A 799 22.30 6.58 19.74
CA ASN A 799 22.30 5.20 19.26
C ASN A 799 22.47 5.10 17.74
N ALA A 800 22.90 6.20 17.12
CA ALA A 800 23.28 6.31 15.71
C ALA A 800 24.72 6.84 15.58
N ASP A 801 25.36 6.51 14.45
CA ASP A 801 26.71 6.96 14.11
C ASP A 801 26.81 7.59 12.70
N SER A 802 25.77 7.50 11.85
CA SER A 802 25.73 8.10 10.50
C SER A 802 25.14 9.52 10.55
N PHE A 803 26.02 10.51 10.74
CA PHE A 803 25.66 11.93 10.72
C PHE A 803 26.37 12.68 9.60
N SER A 804 25.64 13.57 8.92
CA SER A 804 26.19 14.47 7.91
C SER A 804 25.72 15.92 8.11
N GLY A 805 26.10 16.85 7.23
CA GLY A 805 25.75 18.27 7.34
C GLY A 805 26.37 19.00 8.55
N GLU A 806 25.80 20.15 8.90
CA GLU A 806 26.12 20.87 10.15
C GLU A 806 25.06 20.54 11.20
N ASN A 807 25.45 19.86 12.28
CA ASN A 807 24.56 19.59 13.43
C ASN A 807 25.07 20.33 14.67
N SER A 808 24.16 20.84 15.50
CA SER A 808 24.50 21.72 16.63
C SER A 808 23.68 21.43 17.89
N ILE A 809 24.33 21.60 19.04
CA ILE A 809 23.70 21.52 20.37
C ILE A 809 24.09 22.82 21.10
N ILE A 810 23.15 23.75 21.25
CA ILE A 810 23.41 25.17 21.58
C ILE A 810 22.60 25.61 22.80
N ASP A 811 23.25 26.26 23.77
CA ASP A 811 22.61 26.99 24.88
C ASP A 811 21.54 26.22 25.70
N ASN A 812 21.54 24.88 25.65
CA ASN A 812 20.59 24.05 26.40
C ASN A 812 20.95 24.01 27.90
N LEU A 813 19.93 23.78 28.74
CA LEU A 813 20.03 23.68 30.19
C LEU A 813 19.83 22.23 30.66
N PHE A 814 20.76 21.73 31.48
CA PHE A 814 20.77 20.35 31.98
C PHE A 814 20.66 20.34 33.52
N ALA A 815 19.82 19.47 34.08
CA ALA A 815 19.48 19.42 35.50
C ALA A 815 19.18 17.99 36.01
N ASP A 816 19.12 17.82 37.34
CA ASP A 816 18.66 16.62 38.05
C ASP A 816 19.19 15.25 37.57
N GLY A 817 20.47 15.22 37.16
CA GLY A 817 21.17 14.00 36.71
C GLY A 817 21.47 13.98 35.22
N ASP A 818 20.83 14.85 34.44
CA ASP A 818 21.19 15.09 33.06
C ASP A 818 22.48 15.92 32.95
N GLU A 819 23.34 15.53 32.01
CA GLU A 819 24.57 16.22 31.66
C GLU A 819 24.61 16.52 30.15
N PRO A 820 25.28 17.60 29.70
CA PRO A 820 25.55 17.80 28.28
C PRO A 820 26.29 16.59 27.67
N PRO A 821 25.99 16.19 26.43
CA PRO A 821 26.69 15.09 25.79
C PRO A 821 28.19 15.38 25.60
N GLY A 822 28.99 14.31 25.49
CA GLY A 822 30.42 14.44 25.19
C GLY A 822 30.70 15.01 23.80
N GLU A 823 31.89 15.58 23.60
CA GLU A 823 32.32 16.09 22.29
C GLU A 823 32.25 15.00 21.20
N ARG A 824 31.50 15.28 20.12
CA ARG A 824 31.43 14.46 18.90
C ARG A 824 31.85 15.31 17.70
N SER A 825 32.57 14.76 16.73
CA SER A 825 33.02 15.52 15.54
C SER A 825 31.88 15.90 14.59
N SER A 826 30.73 15.21 14.67
CA SER A 826 29.52 15.48 13.90
C SER A 826 28.62 16.56 14.49
N PHE A 827 28.85 16.99 15.74
CA PHE A 827 28.02 17.97 16.45
C PHE A 827 28.83 19.11 17.03
N ARG A 828 28.42 20.34 16.76
CA ARG A 828 28.97 21.52 17.39
C ARG A 828 28.26 21.80 18.72
N LEU A 829 28.96 21.61 19.83
CA LEU A 829 28.47 21.98 21.16
C LEU A 829 28.88 23.43 21.47
N THR A 830 27.96 24.28 21.90
CA THR A 830 28.26 25.68 22.29
C THR A 830 27.32 26.15 23.39
N GLY A 831 27.86 26.77 24.45
CA GLY A 831 27.10 27.50 25.48
C GLY A 831 26.17 26.71 26.40
N ASN A 832 25.92 25.42 26.12
CA ASN A 832 25.25 24.45 26.98
C ASN A 832 25.71 24.55 28.46
N SER A 833 24.76 24.49 29.39
CA SER A 833 25.02 24.74 30.81
C SER A 833 24.38 23.70 31.73
N LEU A 834 25.14 23.25 32.73
CA LEU A 834 24.65 22.42 33.81
C LEU A 834 24.20 23.31 34.98
N THR A 835 22.96 23.13 35.43
CA THR A 835 22.54 23.64 36.74
C THR A 835 23.01 22.68 37.82
N GLU A 836 24.05 23.06 38.59
CA GLU A 836 24.38 22.33 39.82
C GLU A 836 23.17 22.31 40.75
N ALA A 837 22.74 21.12 41.16
CA ALA A 837 21.71 20.95 42.17
C ALA A 837 22.07 21.79 43.41
N VAL A 838 21.14 22.64 43.86
CA VAL A 838 21.36 23.53 45.00
C VAL A 838 21.38 22.70 46.28
N GLY A 839 22.55 22.12 46.57
CA GLY A 839 22.80 21.38 47.80
C GLY A 839 22.65 22.31 49.00
N GLU A 840 21.58 22.10 49.78
CA GLU A 840 21.40 22.78 51.06
C GLU A 840 22.61 22.51 51.98
N VAL A 841 23.48 23.51 52.12
CA VAL A 841 24.49 23.55 53.17
C VAL A 841 23.80 23.87 54.50
N LEU A 842 23.13 22.87 55.07
CA LEU A 842 22.66 22.88 56.45
C LEU A 842 23.65 22.14 57.36
N GLY A 843 24.82 22.76 57.53
CA GLY A 843 25.87 22.35 58.47
C GLY A 843 26.48 23.56 59.19
N GLY A 844 25.84 24.01 60.28
CA GLY A 844 26.30 25.14 61.11
C GLY A 844 25.33 25.57 62.20
#